data_AF-A0ABD5RGW6-F1
#
_entry.id   AF-A0ABD5RGW6-F1
#
_cell.length_a   1.000
_cell.length_b   1.000
_cell.length_c   1.000
_cell.angle_alpha   90.00
_cell.angle_beta   90.00
_cell.angle_gamma   90.00
#
_symmetry.space_group_name_H-M   'P 1'
#
loop_
_entity.id
_entity.type
_entity.pdbx_description
1 polymer ?
#
loop_
_entity_poly.entity_id
_entity_poly.type
_entity_poly.pdbx_seq_one_letter_code
_entity_poly.pdbx_strand_id
1 'polypeptide(L)'
;MSSLGDDLRHGAGIARVELRRSLRKSFGTRKRQLAVLAFVALFAPLLVFWGDVAYSAGQAAAGRGISLEILGIQLTLLVVVFVVMGALRVVQQGRPDGDSLLLTTTTTRAILLGTTAHATVQLVGFVLVPTVLFAGGFALGAGQPLLLLTAVLAVLPLFTCVSLLGTVLGQAVVLGLLRSRSLRAVSRGFGVVLLVALMGLSYAAMAPVMGATEPLAPFAVVATPATLYLAFVFVGTPFAPSPGVGSGLVGLTVLVSIPVFFAVATRLAPRLWFADATPSGLFQRDATSKRADVSTPTGDVSGRVGATFPPRVGPRPLSLALGLWVRWLRIPVRFTSLFPLVIVAAVALFGTITDPETLPLVVGGLLVFVGAYVSGGVFGLNPLGEAGEMRVVETLSATGPATLVASHVVAGLLVGTPLAVVGSILLALSLGLPALPAAAGVALAVVLTVASASVAVAIGSVVPSTDAERTYRGYAVATPSQWALIGYILAVVVLLGVTTVGAVLVMLATDPGTTGPSFVVGAAVAAGTLLAVGYAGVRVATRRFGAGPYRDSDDADDSLSPRTDDDATERIALRTTALTPRQQRRGLVLLGTFVVLRAALARVWDRYFPGGYSSDPLFLAFLGGLFLLLSVGLVYLGFTRWVGVDLRAWWVDRGRLRGDLGWGVLGVVAVLVATVGGTLALTLAFPDLASAGGTGAAPAPTVAAEAASGLAVNLLLGWFFGFAIAAFQEETLFRGFLQGLLQERYGRLVAIVGQAAVFALAHLGYYPVSAWPLVAVVFLVGIVLGWLVDRRGTLLAAGIAHGVVG
;
A
#
# COMPACT_ATOMS: atom_id res chain seq x y z
N MET A 1 29.52 9.65 -38.98
CA MET A 1 29.25 8.30 -38.46
C MET A 1 29.38 8.38 -36.95
N SER A 2 28.33 8.14 -36.16
CA SER A 2 28.48 8.18 -34.70
C SER A 2 29.42 7.05 -34.27
N SER A 3 30.37 7.36 -33.40
CA SER A 3 31.16 6.30 -32.79
C SER A 3 30.27 5.54 -31.79
N LEU A 4 30.56 4.25 -31.56
CA LEU A 4 29.90 3.48 -30.50
C LEU A 4 29.98 4.22 -29.14
N GLY A 5 31.08 4.95 -28.91
CA GLY A 5 31.27 5.77 -27.71
C GLY A 5 30.28 6.93 -27.60
N ASP A 6 29.89 7.56 -28.71
CA ASP A 6 28.87 8.63 -28.72
C ASP A 6 27.49 8.07 -28.42
N ASP A 7 27.14 6.93 -29.03
CA ASP A 7 25.86 6.27 -28.78
C ASP A 7 25.73 5.82 -27.31
N LEU A 8 26.83 5.33 -26.71
CA LEU A 8 26.89 4.97 -25.28
C LEU A 8 26.72 6.19 -24.38
N ARG A 9 27.42 7.30 -24.67
CA ARG A 9 27.34 8.54 -23.87
C ARG A 9 25.93 9.14 -23.94
N HIS A 10 25.36 9.27 -25.14
CA HIS A 10 24.01 9.79 -25.32
C HIS A 10 22.96 8.86 -24.70
N GLY A 11 23.07 7.54 -24.92
CA GLY A 11 22.16 6.56 -24.34
C GLY A 11 22.19 6.55 -22.80
N ALA A 12 23.38 6.62 -22.19
CA ALA A 12 23.52 6.76 -20.74
C ALA A 12 22.92 8.07 -20.22
N GLY A 13 23.09 9.18 -20.96
CA GLY A 13 22.46 10.46 -20.67
C GLY A 13 20.93 10.37 -20.66
N ILE A 14 20.34 9.77 -21.69
CA ILE A 14 18.90 9.52 -21.81
C ILE A 14 18.41 8.65 -20.64
N ALA A 15 19.07 7.52 -20.37
CA ALA A 15 18.72 6.63 -19.27
C ALA A 15 18.72 7.35 -17.91
N ARG A 16 19.75 8.18 -17.64
CA ARG A 16 19.86 8.97 -16.41
C ARG A 16 18.73 9.98 -16.26
N VAL A 17 18.38 10.67 -17.34
CA VAL A 17 17.27 11.66 -17.33
C VAL A 17 15.94 10.96 -17.10
N GLU A 18 15.66 9.85 -17.80
CA GLU A 18 14.42 9.09 -17.61
C GLU A 18 14.30 8.46 -16.22
N LEU A 19 15.40 7.96 -15.66
CA LEU A 19 15.43 7.47 -14.28
C LEU A 19 15.15 8.60 -13.28
N ARG A 20 15.78 9.77 -13.45
CA ARG A 20 15.51 10.95 -12.60
C ARG A 20 14.09 11.44 -12.75
N ARG A 21 13.55 11.46 -13.97
CA ARG A 21 12.16 11.84 -14.26
C ARG A 21 11.21 10.88 -13.56
N SER A 22 11.45 9.57 -13.66
CA SER A 22 10.66 8.54 -12.97
C SER A 22 10.73 8.69 -11.45
N LEU A 23 11.92 8.90 -10.89
CA LEU A 23 12.08 9.10 -9.44
C LEU A 23 11.41 10.39 -8.97
N ARG A 24 11.52 11.50 -9.70
CA ARG A 24 10.82 12.75 -9.37
C ARG A 24 9.31 12.60 -9.54
N LYS A 25 8.85 11.87 -10.55
CA LYS A 25 7.43 11.56 -10.73
C LYS A 25 6.91 10.72 -9.56
N SER A 26 7.66 9.73 -9.10
CA SER A 26 7.26 8.89 -7.97
C SER A 26 7.40 9.58 -6.61
N PHE A 27 8.45 10.37 -6.38
CA PHE A 27 8.83 10.86 -5.03
C PHE A 27 8.95 12.39 -4.91
N GLY A 28 8.62 13.15 -5.95
CA GLY A 28 8.91 14.59 -6.02
C GLY A 28 8.07 15.47 -5.12
N THR A 29 6.91 15.01 -4.64
CA THR A 29 6.06 15.79 -3.74
C THR A 29 6.01 15.17 -2.35
N ARG A 30 5.93 16.02 -1.31
CA ARG A 30 5.79 15.57 0.10
C ARG A 30 4.60 14.62 0.28
N LYS A 31 3.49 14.88 -0.41
CA LYS A 31 2.28 14.04 -0.40
C LYS A 31 2.58 12.61 -0.90
N ARG A 32 3.38 12.48 -1.97
CA ARG A 32 3.80 11.17 -2.51
C ARG A 32 4.79 10.47 -1.58
N GLN A 33 5.74 11.20 -1.00
CA GLN A 33 6.68 10.64 -0.01
C GLN A 33 5.96 10.08 1.23
N LEU A 34 4.95 10.79 1.74
CA LEU A 34 4.12 10.29 2.84
C LEU A 34 3.26 9.09 2.45
N ALA A 35 2.79 9.02 1.19
CA ALA A 35 2.08 7.85 0.70
C ALA A 35 2.98 6.61 0.61
N VAL A 36 4.24 6.77 0.22
CA VAL A 36 5.28 5.71 0.32
C VAL A 36 5.48 5.32 1.78
N LEU A 37 5.62 6.32 2.65
CA LEU A 37 5.56 6.27 4.11
C LEU A 37 4.56 5.23 4.61
N ALA A 38 3.30 5.57 4.37
CA ALA A 38 2.14 4.81 4.76
C ALA A 38 2.09 3.43 4.10
N PHE A 39 2.47 3.33 2.81
CA PHE A 39 2.54 2.05 2.10
C PHE A 39 3.55 1.11 2.78
N VAL A 40 4.77 1.56 3.01
CA VAL A 40 5.80 0.76 3.68
C VAL A 40 5.37 0.40 5.10
N ALA A 41 4.82 1.34 5.87
CA ALA A 41 4.34 1.06 7.22
C ALA A 41 3.21 0.04 7.26
N LEU A 42 2.26 0.12 6.32
CA LEU A 42 1.11 -0.80 6.23
C LEU A 42 1.50 -2.17 5.70
N PHE A 43 2.47 -2.24 4.78
CA PHE A 43 2.97 -3.50 4.23
C PHE A 43 4.12 -4.09 5.05
N ALA A 44 4.72 -3.37 5.99
CA ALA A 44 5.80 -3.88 6.82
C ALA A 44 5.43 -5.19 7.56
N PRO A 45 4.22 -5.34 8.15
CA PRO A 45 3.80 -6.63 8.72
C PRO A 45 3.76 -7.76 7.68
N LEU A 46 3.32 -7.46 6.45
CA LEU A 46 3.32 -8.43 5.35
C LEU A 46 4.75 -8.80 4.92
N LEU A 47 5.67 -7.83 4.89
CA LEU A 47 7.08 -8.09 4.60
C LEU A 47 7.73 -8.95 5.68
N VAL A 48 7.39 -8.72 6.96
CA VAL A 48 7.82 -9.56 8.09
C VAL A 48 7.23 -10.95 7.96
N PHE A 49 5.93 -11.07 7.68
CA PHE A 49 5.26 -12.35 7.46
C PHE A 49 5.93 -13.15 6.33
N TRP A 50 6.19 -12.53 5.16
CA TRP A 50 6.90 -13.21 4.07
C TRP A 50 8.36 -13.51 4.41
N GLY A 51 9.01 -12.68 5.22
CA GLY A 51 10.35 -12.93 5.75
C GLY A 51 10.38 -14.16 6.65
N ASP A 52 9.38 -14.31 7.52
CA ASP A 52 9.19 -15.48 8.39
C ASP A 52 8.91 -16.74 7.55
N VAL A 53 7.97 -16.67 6.59
CA VAL A 53 7.72 -17.76 5.64
C VAL A 53 9.00 -18.17 4.90
N ALA A 54 9.79 -17.20 4.42
CA ALA A 54 11.05 -17.48 3.74
C ALA A 54 12.07 -18.13 4.68
N TYR A 55 12.18 -17.64 5.92
CA TYR A 55 13.05 -18.20 6.95
C TYR A 55 12.66 -19.63 7.32
N SER A 56 11.39 -19.90 7.60
CA SER A 56 10.87 -21.24 7.86
C SER A 56 11.07 -22.17 6.67
N ALA A 57 10.87 -21.68 5.44
CA ALA A 57 11.15 -22.44 4.23
C ALA A 57 12.65 -22.79 4.11
N GLY A 58 13.55 -21.87 4.49
CA GLY A 58 14.99 -22.13 4.57
C GLY A 58 15.35 -23.22 5.58
N GLN A 59 14.75 -23.18 6.78
CA GLN A 59 14.94 -24.23 7.79
C GLN A 59 14.43 -25.58 7.31
N ALA A 60 13.24 -25.62 6.71
CA ALA A 60 12.65 -26.84 6.15
C ALA A 60 13.53 -27.43 5.03
N ALA A 61 14.06 -26.57 4.15
CA ALA A 61 14.96 -26.97 3.09
C ALA A 61 16.29 -27.53 3.63
N ALA A 62 16.84 -26.95 4.69
CA ALA A 62 18.05 -27.48 5.34
C ALA A 62 17.86 -28.90 5.88
N GLY A 63 16.67 -29.24 6.37
CA GLY A 63 16.36 -30.58 6.88
C GLY A 63 15.95 -31.60 5.82
N ARG A 64 15.19 -31.19 4.79
CA ARG A 64 14.49 -32.10 3.86
C ARG A 64 14.91 -31.95 2.39
N GLY A 65 15.78 -31.00 2.07
CA GLY A 65 16.11 -30.61 0.70
C GLY A 65 15.03 -29.75 0.03
N ILE A 66 15.27 -29.35 -1.22
CA ILE A 66 14.38 -28.49 -1.99
C ILE A 66 14.03 -29.11 -3.36
N SER A 67 12.80 -28.91 -3.83
CA SER A 67 12.40 -29.33 -5.17
C SER A 67 12.79 -28.27 -6.20
N LEU A 68 13.91 -28.49 -6.90
CA LEU A 68 14.39 -27.61 -7.97
C LEU A 68 13.43 -27.58 -9.17
N GLU A 69 12.65 -28.63 -9.41
CA GLU A 69 11.68 -28.69 -10.51
C GLU A 69 10.56 -27.67 -10.33
N ILE A 70 9.99 -27.59 -9.12
CA ILE A 70 8.91 -26.63 -8.83
C ILE A 70 9.44 -25.19 -8.91
N LEU A 71 10.62 -24.92 -8.35
CA LEU A 71 11.28 -23.62 -8.49
C LEU A 71 11.57 -23.28 -9.95
N GLY A 72 11.97 -24.26 -10.77
CA GLY A 72 12.17 -24.08 -12.20
C GLY A 72 10.88 -23.66 -12.91
N ILE A 73 9.75 -24.28 -12.55
CA ILE A 73 8.42 -23.94 -13.09
C ILE A 73 8.03 -22.52 -12.68
N GLN A 74 8.19 -22.17 -11.40
CA GLN A 74 7.93 -20.83 -10.89
C GLN A 74 8.78 -19.77 -11.64
N LEU A 75 10.09 -20.03 -11.81
CA LEU A 75 10.99 -19.13 -12.52
C LEU A 75 10.62 -19.00 -14.01
N THR A 76 10.23 -20.09 -14.66
CA THR A 76 9.75 -20.09 -16.06
C THR A 76 8.51 -19.22 -16.22
N LEU A 77 7.51 -19.39 -15.35
CA LEU A 77 6.28 -18.61 -15.36
C LEU A 77 6.56 -17.12 -15.07
N LEU A 78 7.46 -16.83 -14.14
CA LEU A 78 7.91 -15.47 -13.83
C LEU A 78 8.56 -14.80 -15.05
N VAL A 79 9.45 -15.52 -15.75
CA VAL A 79 10.05 -15.08 -17.02
C VAL A 79 8.97 -14.77 -18.05
N VAL A 80 7.99 -15.67 -18.26
CA VAL A 80 6.88 -15.45 -19.20
C VAL A 80 6.09 -14.19 -18.86
N VAL A 81 5.69 -14.02 -17.59
CA VAL A 81 4.95 -12.84 -17.13
C VAL A 81 5.71 -11.56 -17.46
N PHE A 82 6.99 -11.48 -17.12
CA PHE A 82 7.77 -10.25 -17.34
C PHE A 82 8.13 -10.01 -18.80
N VAL A 83 8.33 -11.05 -19.61
CA VAL A 83 8.49 -10.91 -21.06
C VAL A 83 7.22 -10.33 -21.69
N VAL A 84 6.05 -10.88 -21.34
CA VAL A 84 4.75 -10.39 -21.85
C VAL A 84 4.49 -8.96 -21.40
N MET A 85 4.77 -8.63 -20.13
CA MET A 85 4.66 -7.26 -19.61
C MET A 85 5.60 -6.28 -20.33
N GLY A 86 6.86 -6.69 -20.59
CA GLY A 86 7.80 -5.91 -21.38
C GLY A 86 7.33 -5.67 -22.82
N ALA A 87 6.77 -6.69 -23.47
CA ALA A 87 6.20 -6.58 -24.80
C ALA A 87 4.97 -5.66 -24.83
N LEU A 88 4.04 -5.82 -23.87
CA LEU A 88 2.86 -4.97 -23.73
C LEU A 88 3.24 -3.50 -23.51
N ARG A 89 4.29 -3.23 -22.74
CA ARG A 89 4.81 -1.86 -22.58
C ARG A 89 5.20 -1.26 -23.93
N VAL A 90 5.99 -1.97 -24.74
CA VAL A 90 6.39 -1.48 -26.07
C VAL A 90 5.19 -1.30 -27.00
N VAL A 91 4.23 -2.22 -26.97
CA VAL A 91 2.99 -2.12 -27.77
C VAL A 91 2.15 -0.90 -27.36
N GLN A 92 2.08 -0.60 -26.05
CA GLN A 92 1.32 0.54 -25.53
C GLN A 92 2.04 1.88 -25.78
N GLN A 93 3.37 1.90 -25.65
CA GLN A 93 4.17 3.11 -25.78
C GLN A 93 4.39 3.47 -27.27
N GLY A 94 4.69 2.49 -28.13
CA GLY A 94 4.88 2.65 -29.58
C GLY A 94 6.15 3.41 -29.98
N ARG A 95 6.26 4.68 -29.56
CA ARG A 95 7.40 5.57 -29.79
C ARG A 95 7.97 6.09 -28.45
N PRO A 96 9.25 6.47 -28.39
CA PRO A 96 9.82 7.03 -27.17
C PRO A 96 9.13 8.35 -26.79
N ASP A 97 9.05 8.64 -25.49
CA ASP A 97 8.48 9.89 -24.99
C ASP A 97 9.33 11.08 -25.47
N GLY A 98 8.70 12.13 -26.00
CA GLY A 98 9.44 13.25 -26.59
C GLY A 98 10.07 12.91 -27.94
N ASP A 99 9.42 12.03 -28.72
CA ASP A 99 9.87 11.54 -30.04
C ASP A 99 10.33 12.65 -30.99
N SER A 100 9.61 13.77 -31.06
CA SER A 100 9.94 14.93 -31.90
C SER A 100 11.34 15.50 -31.64
N LEU A 101 11.80 15.48 -30.38
CA LEU A 101 13.12 15.97 -29.97
C LEU A 101 14.15 14.85 -30.00
N LEU A 102 13.83 13.66 -29.49
CA LEU A 102 14.80 12.56 -29.41
C LEU A 102 15.17 12.02 -30.79
N LEU A 103 14.18 11.78 -31.67
CA LEU A 103 14.42 11.19 -32.99
C LEU A 103 15.12 12.15 -33.97
N THR A 104 15.18 13.45 -33.66
CA THR A 104 15.84 14.48 -34.47
C THR A 104 17.22 14.87 -33.95
N THR A 105 17.50 14.68 -32.65
CA THR A 105 18.75 15.13 -32.01
C THR A 105 19.86 14.09 -31.94
N THR A 106 19.54 12.79 -31.98
CA THR A 106 20.55 11.73 -31.85
C THR A 106 20.16 10.46 -32.63
N THR A 107 21.03 9.44 -32.59
CA THR A 107 20.82 8.20 -33.33
C THR A 107 19.75 7.31 -32.67
N THR A 108 19.02 6.55 -33.50
CA THR A 108 18.07 5.51 -33.04
C THR A 108 18.70 4.52 -32.06
N ARG A 109 19.98 4.20 -32.26
CA ARG A 109 20.74 3.28 -31.40
C ARG A 109 20.96 3.86 -30.00
N ALA A 110 21.35 5.14 -29.91
CA ALA A 110 21.50 5.83 -28.63
C ALA A 110 20.18 5.91 -27.86
N ILE A 111 19.08 6.24 -28.55
CA ILE A 111 17.73 6.31 -27.95
C ILE A 111 17.29 4.94 -27.45
N LEU A 112 17.49 3.88 -28.25
CA LEU A 112 17.14 2.53 -27.85
C LEU A 112 17.97 2.08 -26.65
N LEU A 113 19.28 2.39 -26.62
CA LEU A 113 20.14 2.09 -25.49
C LEU A 113 19.63 2.77 -24.22
N GLY A 114 19.32 4.07 -24.28
CA GLY A 114 18.81 4.81 -23.12
C GLY A 114 17.47 4.30 -22.61
N THR A 115 16.51 4.05 -23.51
CA THR A 115 15.17 3.59 -23.15
C THR A 115 15.16 2.15 -22.63
N THR A 116 15.96 1.26 -23.22
CA THR A 116 16.12 -0.13 -22.74
C THR A 116 16.92 -0.20 -21.44
N ALA A 117 17.98 0.60 -21.27
CA ALA A 117 18.70 0.68 -20.00
C ALA A 117 17.77 1.18 -18.88
N HIS A 118 16.99 2.23 -19.13
CA HIS A 118 15.97 2.72 -18.21
C HIS A 118 14.97 1.62 -17.83
N ALA A 119 14.44 0.92 -18.84
CA ALA A 119 13.50 -0.21 -18.66
C ALA A 119 14.09 -1.34 -17.81
N THR A 120 15.32 -1.74 -18.13
CA THR A 120 16.01 -2.83 -17.45
C THR A 120 16.31 -2.46 -16.00
N VAL A 121 16.78 -1.25 -15.72
CA VAL A 121 17.03 -0.80 -14.34
C VAL A 121 15.74 -0.82 -13.52
N GLN A 122 14.61 -0.38 -14.08
CA GLN A 122 13.32 -0.43 -13.39
C GLN A 122 12.86 -1.88 -13.13
N LEU A 123 12.93 -2.74 -14.14
CA LEU A 123 12.51 -4.14 -14.02
C LEU A 123 13.40 -4.91 -13.03
N VAL A 124 14.72 -4.81 -13.20
CA VAL A 124 15.69 -5.46 -12.32
C VAL A 124 15.53 -4.93 -10.90
N GLY A 125 15.43 -3.62 -10.70
CA GLY A 125 15.18 -3.04 -9.38
C GLY A 125 13.88 -3.53 -8.74
N PHE A 126 12.80 -3.64 -9.54
CA PHE A 126 11.51 -4.16 -9.08
C PHE A 126 11.58 -5.63 -8.64
N VAL A 127 12.33 -6.47 -9.36
CA VAL A 127 12.50 -7.90 -9.02
C VAL A 127 13.50 -8.10 -7.89
N LEU A 128 14.55 -7.28 -7.84
CA LEU A 128 15.63 -7.43 -6.87
C LEU A 128 15.16 -7.18 -5.44
N VAL A 129 14.24 -6.24 -5.22
CA VAL A 129 13.70 -5.94 -3.88
C VAL A 129 13.05 -7.18 -3.23
N PRO A 130 12.04 -7.84 -3.83
CA PRO A 130 11.47 -9.06 -3.27
C PRO A 130 12.47 -10.22 -3.26
N THR A 131 13.39 -10.32 -4.24
CA THR A 131 14.46 -11.33 -4.19
C THR A 131 15.35 -11.16 -2.97
N VAL A 132 15.82 -9.95 -2.66
CA VAL A 132 16.69 -9.71 -1.49
C VAL A 132 15.96 -10.04 -0.20
N LEU A 133 14.68 -9.67 -0.10
CA LEU A 133 13.88 -9.96 1.09
C LEU A 133 13.65 -11.46 1.28
N PHE A 134 13.20 -12.16 0.23
CA PHE A 134 12.90 -13.59 0.30
C PHE A 134 14.17 -14.44 0.37
N ALA A 135 15.15 -14.22 -0.50
CA ALA A 135 16.42 -14.92 -0.48
C ALA A 135 17.22 -14.62 0.79
N GLY A 136 17.10 -13.40 1.36
CA GLY A 136 17.69 -13.05 2.64
C GLY A 136 17.08 -13.86 3.79
N GLY A 137 15.75 -13.87 3.91
CA GLY A 137 15.05 -14.70 4.90
C GLY A 137 15.38 -16.19 4.76
N PHE A 138 15.31 -16.71 3.53
CA PHE A 138 15.63 -18.11 3.21
C PHE A 138 17.09 -18.45 3.53
N ALA A 139 18.05 -17.61 3.14
CA ALA A 139 19.47 -17.80 3.42
C ALA A 139 19.76 -17.86 4.92
N LEU A 140 19.11 -16.98 5.70
CA LEU A 140 19.22 -16.97 7.17
C LEU A 140 18.62 -18.25 7.78
N GLY A 141 17.46 -18.69 7.30
CA GLY A 141 16.81 -19.92 7.77
C GLY A 141 17.59 -21.19 7.43
N ALA A 142 18.20 -21.21 6.24
CA ALA A 142 19.01 -22.32 5.76
C ALA A 142 20.45 -22.35 6.32
N GLY A 143 20.91 -21.27 6.98
CA GLY A 143 22.30 -21.12 7.39
C GLY A 143 23.28 -20.97 6.21
N GLN A 144 22.82 -20.46 5.07
CA GLN A 144 23.59 -20.35 3.82
C GLN A 144 23.67 -18.89 3.34
N PRO A 145 24.50 -18.03 3.95
CA PRO A 145 24.54 -16.59 3.63
C PRO A 145 24.99 -16.29 2.19
N LEU A 146 25.77 -17.20 1.58
CA LEU A 146 26.22 -17.07 0.19
C LEU A 146 25.05 -17.06 -0.80
N LEU A 147 23.94 -17.72 -0.46
CA LEU A 147 22.74 -17.83 -1.29
C LEU A 147 22.17 -16.46 -1.67
N LEU A 148 22.22 -15.48 -0.77
CA LEU A 148 21.74 -14.13 -1.07
C LEU A 148 22.57 -13.49 -2.19
N LEU A 149 23.90 -13.60 -2.12
CA LEU A 149 24.79 -13.04 -3.12
C LEU A 149 24.62 -13.73 -4.46
N THR A 150 24.59 -15.07 -4.48
CA THR A 150 24.43 -15.86 -5.72
C THR A 150 23.06 -15.65 -6.35
N ALA A 151 21.98 -15.54 -5.56
CA ALA A 151 20.65 -15.18 -6.04
C ALA A 151 20.62 -13.80 -6.72
N VAL A 152 21.21 -12.79 -6.08
CA VAL A 152 21.34 -11.43 -6.64
C VAL A 152 22.10 -11.46 -7.96
N LEU A 153 23.25 -12.15 -8.00
CA LEU A 153 24.09 -12.25 -9.20
C LEU A 153 23.42 -13.03 -10.34
N ALA A 154 22.58 -14.02 -10.05
CA ALA A 154 21.83 -14.76 -11.06
C ALA A 154 20.63 -13.95 -11.61
N VAL A 155 19.96 -13.15 -10.78
CA VAL A 155 18.80 -12.33 -11.20
C VAL A 155 19.21 -11.23 -12.19
N LEU A 156 20.36 -10.59 -11.99
CA LEU A 156 20.83 -9.47 -12.83
C LEU A 156 20.89 -9.80 -14.34
N PRO A 157 21.66 -10.79 -14.81
CA PRO A 157 21.73 -11.11 -16.23
C PRO A 157 20.43 -11.72 -16.77
N LEU A 158 19.72 -12.55 -15.99
CA LEU A 158 18.46 -13.15 -16.41
C LEU A 158 17.42 -12.07 -16.73
N PHE A 159 17.19 -11.14 -15.80
CA PHE A 159 16.15 -10.11 -15.99
C PHE A 159 16.56 -9.00 -16.95
N THR A 160 17.86 -8.80 -17.19
CA THR A 160 18.36 -8.00 -18.31
C THR A 160 17.98 -8.65 -19.65
N CYS A 161 18.20 -9.96 -19.78
CA CYS A 161 17.79 -10.73 -20.96
C CYS A 161 16.27 -10.69 -21.18
N VAL A 162 15.48 -10.89 -20.11
CA VAL A 162 14.00 -10.79 -20.13
C VAL A 162 13.52 -9.42 -20.61
N SER A 163 14.11 -8.33 -20.11
CA SER A 163 13.78 -6.96 -20.52
C SER A 163 13.99 -6.74 -22.02
N LEU A 164 15.14 -7.21 -22.54
CA LEU A 164 15.47 -7.08 -23.95
C LEU A 164 14.60 -7.99 -24.84
N LEU A 165 14.34 -9.21 -24.41
CA LEU A 165 13.43 -10.12 -25.11
C LEU A 165 12.02 -9.54 -25.18
N GLY A 166 11.50 -9.01 -24.07
CA GLY A 166 10.23 -8.29 -24.05
C GLY A 166 10.22 -7.10 -25.03
N THR A 167 11.32 -6.36 -25.11
CA THR A 167 11.47 -5.25 -26.06
C THR A 167 11.40 -5.74 -27.52
N VAL A 168 12.18 -6.76 -27.87
CA VAL A 168 12.20 -7.35 -29.22
C VAL A 168 10.83 -7.91 -29.59
N LEU A 169 10.20 -8.68 -28.71
CA LEU A 169 8.88 -9.25 -28.94
C LEU A 169 7.83 -8.15 -29.10
N GLY A 170 7.86 -7.11 -28.27
CA GLY A 170 6.97 -5.97 -28.40
C GLY A 170 7.11 -5.26 -29.75
N GLN A 171 8.35 -5.01 -30.19
CA GLN A 171 8.62 -4.43 -31.51
C GLN A 171 8.14 -5.34 -32.65
N ALA A 172 8.41 -6.64 -32.57
CA ALA A 172 7.99 -7.61 -33.58
C ALA A 172 6.47 -7.72 -33.66
N VAL A 173 5.79 -7.78 -32.51
CA VAL A 173 4.32 -7.77 -32.41
C VAL A 173 3.79 -6.51 -33.07
N VAL A 174 4.29 -5.33 -32.71
CA VAL A 174 3.84 -4.09 -33.33
C VAL A 174 3.99 -4.14 -34.85
N LEU A 175 5.18 -4.49 -35.36
CA LEU A 175 5.42 -4.55 -36.80
C LEU A 175 4.49 -5.57 -37.50
N GLY A 176 4.19 -6.70 -36.85
CA GLY A 176 3.20 -7.66 -37.30
C GLY A 176 1.78 -7.09 -37.35
N LEU A 177 1.38 -6.35 -36.32
CA LEU A 177 0.09 -5.65 -36.26
C LEU A 177 -0.04 -4.58 -37.34
N LEU A 178 1.07 -3.94 -37.74
CA LEU A 178 1.09 -3.00 -38.85
C LEU A 178 0.81 -3.69 -40.19
N ARG A 179 1.27 -4.94 -40.35
CA ARG A 179 1.21 -5.69 -41.63
C ARG A 179 -0.02 -6.58 -41.79
N SER A 180 -0.63 -7.07 -40.71
CA SER A 180 -1.70 -8.08 -40.79
C SER A 180 -2.93 -7.78 -39.95
N ARG A 181 -4.13 -8.01 -40.52
CA ARG A 181 -5.42 -7.90 -39.80
C ARG A 181 -5.67 -9.08 -38.85
N SER A 182 -5.20 -10.28 -39.19
CA SER A 182 -5.39 -11.48 -38.36
C SER A 182 -4.62 -11.38 -37.05
N LEU A 183 -3.38 -10.86 -37.10
CA LEU A 183 -2.59 -10.58 -35.90
C LEU A 183 -3.26 -9.55 -34.98
N ARG A 184 -4.01 -8.60 -35.53
CA ARG A 184 -4.81 -7.65 -34.74
C ARG A 184 -5.96 -8.34 -33.99
N ALA A 185 -6.58 -9.36 -34.58
CA ALA A 185 -7.57 -10.17 -33.87
C ALA A 185 -6.93 -11.01 -32.75
N VAL A 186 -5.79 -11.67 -33.02
CA VAL A 186 -5.06 -12.51 -32.07
C VAL A 186 -4.46 -11.72 -30.91
N SER A 187 -4.04 -10.46 -31.13
CA SER A 187 -3.49 -9.60 -30.08
C SER A 187 -4.45 -9.31 -28.91
N ARG A 188 -5.75 -9.57 -29.09
CA ARG A 188 -6.75 -9.51 -28.00
C ARG A 188 -6.51 -10.62 -26.96
N GLY A 189 -5.81 -11.69 -27.32
CA GLY A 189 -5.44 -12.80 -26.44
C GLY A 189 -4.26 -12.55 -25.51
N PHE A 190 -3.47 -11.47 -25.69
CA PHE A 190 -2.32 -11.19 -24.82
C PHE A 190 -2.72 -11.05 -23.34
N GLY A 191 -3.88 -10.44 -23.08
CA GLY A 191 -4.42 -10.33 -21.72
C GLY A 191 -4.77 -11.70 -21.12
N VAL A 192 -5.27 -12.63 -21.94
CA VAL A 192 -5.58 -14.00 -21.51
C VAL A 192 -4.29 -14.78 -21.21
N VAL A 193 -3.28 -14.68 -22.07
CA VAL A 193 -1.97 -15.31 -21.82
C VAL A 193 -1.36 -14.80 -20.52
N LEU A 194 -1.39 -13.49 -20.28
CA LEU A 194 -0.90 -12.90 -19.03
C LEU A 194 -1.69 -13.40 -17.81
N LEU A 195 -3.03 -13.44 -17.91
CA LEU A 195 -3.89 -13.95 -16.84
C LEU A 195 -3.60 -15.43 -16.53
N VAL A 196 -3.50 -16.28 -17.56
CA VAL A 196 -3.19 -17.71 -17.39
C VAL A 196 -1.80 -17.90 -16.80
N ALA A 197 -0.80 -17.12 -17.24
CA ALA A 197 0.55 -17.18 -16.68
C ALA A 197 0.58 -16.74 -15.20
N LEU A 198 -0.16 -15.70 -14.82
CA LEU A 198 -0.29 -15.26 -13.43
C LEU A 198 -1.04 -16.29 -12.57
N MET A 199 -2.08 -16.92 -13.10
CA MET A 199 -2.80 -18.00 -12.43
C MET A 199 -1.89 -19.20 -12.20
N GLY A 200 -1.16 -19.63 -13.24
CA GLY A 200 -0.18 -20.71 -13.16
C GLY A 200 0.94 -20.39 -12.18
N LEU A 201 1.45 -19.15 -12.16
CA LEU A 201 2.48 -18.71 -11.21
C LEU A 201 1.96 -18.75 -9.77
N SER A 202 0.73 -18.29 -9.55
CA SER A 202 0.06 -18.35 -8.24
C SER A 202 -0.11 -19.80 -7.78
N TYR A 203 -0.49 -20.70 -8.69
CA TYR A 203 -0.56 -22.14 -8.44
C TYR A 203 0.79 -22.72 -8.05
N ALA A 204 1.81 -22.49 -8.89
CA ALA A 204 3.14 -23.03 -8.67
C ALA A 204 3.77 -22.54 -7.35
N ALA A 205 3.45 -21.33 -6.91
CA ALA A 205 3.92 -20.77 -5.64
C ALA A 205 3.32 -21.47 -4.41
N MET A 206 2.04 -21.85 -4.46
CA MET A 206 1.30 -22.39 -3.31
C MET A 206 1.23 -23.93 -3.29
N ALA A 207 1.38 -24.59 -4.43
CA ALA A 207 1.32 -26.04 -4.55
C ALA A 207 2.23 -26.81 -3.55
N PRO A 208 3.48 -26.39 -3.26
CA PRO A 208 4.31 -27.06 -2.26
C PRO A 208 3.73 -26.98 -0.84
N VAL A 209 3.13 -25.85 -0.50
CA VAL A 209 2.55 -25.60 0.84
C VAL A 209 1.33 -26.47 1.05
N MET A 210 0.54 -26.69 0.00
CA MET A 210 -0.68 -27.51 0.05
C MET A 210 -0.44 -29.00 -0.25
N GLY A 211 0.80 -29.40 -0.56
CA GLY A 211 1.10 -30.78 -0.98
C GLY A 211 0.48 -31.19 -2.33
N ALA A 212 0.09 -30.22 -3.16
CA ALA A 212 -0.66 -30.43 -4.42
C ALA A 212 0.21 -30.20 -5.66
N THR A 213 1.37 -30.86 -5.73
CA THR A 213 2.38 -30.63 -6.79
C THR A 213 2.18 -31.48 -8.04
N GLU A 214 1.37 -32.53 -7.98
CA GLU A 214 1.11 -33.45 -9.09
C GLU A 214 0.71 -32.75 -10.40
N PRO A 215 -0.19 -31.73 -10.40
CA PRO A 215 -0.57 -31.05 -11.65
C PRO A 215 0.55 -30.24 -12.31
N LEU A 216 1.68 -30.01 -11.62
CA LEU A 216 2.84 -29.30 -12.14
C LEU A 216 3.81 -30.21 -12.88
N ALA A 217 3.78 -31.52 -12.64
CA ALA A 217 4.74 -32.47 -13.20
C ALA A 217 4.87 -32.38 -14.75
N PRO A 218 3.80 -32.22 -15.55
CA PRO A 218 3.92 -32.09 -17.01
C PRO A 218 4.73 -30.86 -17.45
N PHE A 219 4.82 -29.82 -16.62
CA PHE A 219 5.53 -28.59 -16.95
C PHE A 219 7.02 -28.65 -16.60
N ALA A 220 7.48 -29.67 -15.87
CA ALA A 220 8.88 -29.82 -15.47
C ALA A 220 9.83 -29.86 -16.69
N VAL A 221 9.41 -30.54 -17.77
CA VAL A 221 10.19 -30.64 -19.01
C VAL A 221 10.40 -29.25 -19.64
N VAL A 222 9.32 -28.45 -19.73
CA VAL A 222 9.38 -27.07 -20.27
C VAL A 222 10.22 -26.17 -19.35
N ALA A 223 10.19 -26.43 -18.05
CA ALA A 223 10.94 -25.68 -17.04
C ALA A 223 12.41 -26.08 -16.92
N THR A 224 12.86 -27.16 -17.58
CA THR A 224 14.25 -27.68 -17.51
C THR A 224 15.32 -26.59 -17.66
N PRO A 225 15.24 -25.64 -18.62
CA PRO A 225 16.24 -24.58 -18.72
C PRO A 225 16.29 -23.69 -17.47
N ALA A 226 15.14 -23.37 -16.88
CA ALA A 226 15.07 -22.60 -15.64
C ALA A 226 15.62 -23.41 -14.46
N THR A 227 15.31 -24.71 -14.38
CA THR A 227 15.88 -25.63 -13.38
C THR A 227 17.40 -25.69 -13.46
N LEU A 228 17.97 -25.78 -14.66
CA LEU A 228 19.42 -25.74 -14.88
C LEU A 228 20.03 -24.38 -14.51
N TYR A 229 19.31 -23.28 -14.74
CA TYR A 229 19.74 -21.94 -14.37
C TYR A 229 19.77 -21.71 -12.86
N LEU A 230 18.87 -22.37 -12.10
CA LEU A 230 18.86 -22.30 -10.63
C LEU A 230 20.15 -22.82 -9.99
N ALA A 231 20.94 -23.64 -10.69
CA ALA A 231 22.27 -24.01 -10.22
C ALA A 231 23.17 -22.78 -9.91
N PHE A 232 22.97 -21.65 -10.60
CA PHE A 232 23.68 -20.40 -10.31
C PHE A 232 23.18 -19.68 -9.05
N VAL A 233 21.92 -19.90 -8.66
CA VAL A 233 21.33 -19.35 -7.43
C VAL A 233 21.86 -20.10 -6.21
N PHE A 234 22.01 -21.42 -6.33
CA PHE A 234 22.39 -22.31 -5.23
C PHE A 234 23.89 -22.69 -5.22
N VAL A 235 24.75 -21.97 -5.96
CA VAL A 235 26.20 -22.24 -5.99
C VAL A 235 26.79 -22.21 -4.58
N GLY A 236 27.54 -23.24 -4.24
CA GLY A 236 28.19 -23.36 -2.93
C GLY A 236 27.23 -23.70 -1.79
N THR A 237 26.00 -24.12 -2.10
CA THR A 237 25.01 -24.59 -1.13
C THR A 237 24.71 -26.08 -1.36
N PRO A 238 24.21 -26.82 -0.36
CA PRO A 238 23.83 -28.23 -0.53
C PRO A 238 22.52 -28.42 -1.32
N PHE A 239 21.84 -27.34 -1.71
CA PHE A 239 20.50 -27.38 -2.31
C PHE A 239 20.47 -27.65 -3.80
N ALA A 240 21.60 -27.49 -4.49
CA ALA A 240 21.73 -27.85 -5.89
C ALA A 240 23.11 -28.47 -6.15
N PRO A 241 23.22 -29.35 -7.16
CA PRO A 241 24.51 -29.74 -7.69
C PRO A 241 25.34 -28.53 -8.12
N SER A 242 26.66 -28.66 -8.06
CA SER A 242 27.55 -27.66 -8.65
C SER A 242 27.21 -27.45 -10.13
N PRO A 243 27.36 -26.22 -10.68
CA PRO A 243 27.02 -25.95 -12.07
C PRO A 243 27.76 -26.87 -13.03
N GLY A 244 27.03 -27.82 -13.62
CA GLY A 244 27.54 -28.73 -14.64
C GLY A 244 27.53 -28.10 -16.03
N VAL A 245 27.88 -28.89 -17.04
CA VAL A 245 27.89 -28.46 -18.45
C VAL A 245 26.54 -27.90 -18.90
N GLY A 246 25.43 -28.56 -18.51
CA GLY A 246 24.07 -28.10 -18.85
C GLY A 246 23.74 -26.72 -18.29
N SER A 247 24.01 -26.48 -17.00
CA SER A 247 23.85 -25.16 -16.37
C SER A 247 24.76 -24.11 -17.01
N GLY A 248 26.02 -24.47 -17.30
CA GLY A 248 26.97 -23.61 -18.01
C GLY A 248 26.46 -23.16 -19.38
N LEU A 249 25.89 -24.08 -20.16
CA LEU A 249 25.30 -23.79 -21.47
C LEU A 249 24.08 -22.85 -21.37
N VAL A 250 23.20 -23.07 -20.40
CA VAL A 250 22.05 -22.17 -20.16
C VAL A 250 22.53 -20.79 -19.71
N GLY A 251 23.49 -20.71 -18.79
CA GLY A 251 24.07 -19.45 -18.34
C GLY A 251 24.71 -18.66 -19.48
N LEU A 252 25.49 -19.34 -20.33
CA LEU A 252 26.08 -18.75 -21.52
C LEU A 252 25.01 -18.28 -22.51
N THR A 253 23.94 -19.06 -22.68
CA THR A 253 22.80 -18.69 -23.55
C THR A 253 22.15 -17.40 -23.06
N VAL A 254 21.93 -17.24 -21.75
CA VAL A 254 21.40 -16.00 -21.16
C VAL A 254 22.33 -14.83 -21.42
N LEU A 255 23.64 -14.98 -21.21
CA LEU A 255 24.62 -13.91 -21.41
C LEU A 255 24.76 -13.51 -22.89
N VAL A 256 24.81 -14.46 -23.81
CA VAL A 256 24.90 -14.23 -25.25
C VAL A 256 23.61 -13.64 -25.81
N SER A 257 22.45 -13.99 -25.23
CA SER A 257 21.15 -13.46 -25.66
C SER A 257 21.01 -11.95 -25.44
N ILE A 258 21.70 -11.36 -24.46
CA ILE A 258 21.67 -9.92 -24.18
C ILE A 258 22.14 -9.09 -25.40
N PRO A 259 23.39 -9.23 -25.89
CA PRO A 259 23.84 -8.50 -27.07
C PRO A 259 23.08 -8.90 -28.34
N VAL A 260 22.64 -10.16 -28.47
CA VAL A 260 21.85 -10.62 -29.62
C VAL A 260 20.49 -9.93 -29.68
N PHE A 261 19.71 -9.93 -28.60
CA PHE A 261 18.42 -9.26 -28.55
C PHE A 261 18.55 -7.75 -28.69
N PHE A 262 19.60 -7.15 -28.12
CA PHE A 262 19.87 -5.74 -28.35
C PHE A 262 20.16 -5.45 -29.84
N ALA A 263 20.99 -6.26 -30.50
CA ALA A 263 21.25 -6.13 -31.93
C ALA A 263 19.98 -6.28 -32.78
N VAL A 264 19.12 -7.26 -32.46
CA VAL A 264 17.82 -7.41 -33.12
C VAL A 264 16.95 -6.17 -32.88
N ALA A 265 16.86 -5.69 -31.65
CA ALA A 265 16.05 -4.52 -31.30
C ALA A 265 16.51 -3.26 -32.05
N THR A 266 17.83 -3.06 -32.23
CA THR A 266 18.36 -1.92 -33.02
C THR A 266 17.99 -2.00 -34.50
N ARG A 267 17.74 -3.20 -35.05
CA ARG A 267 17.27 -3.38 -36.43
C ARG A 267 15.77 -3.17 -36.58
N LEU A 268 15.00 -3.50 -35.54
CA LEU A 268 13.54 -3.35 -35.55
C LEU A 268 13.10 -1.91 -35.21
N ALA A 269 13.82 -1.21 -34.33
CA ALA A 269 13.44 0.12 -33.85
C ALA A 269 13.22 1.17 -34.96
N PRO A 270 14.09 1.31 -36.00
CA PRO A 270 13.83 2.26 -37.08
C PRO A 270 12.55 1.96 -37.86
N ARG A 271 12.28 0.67 -38.10
CA ARG A 271 11.07 0.23 -38.83
C ARG A 271 9.80 0.53 -38.05
N LEU A 272 9.89 0.56 -36.73
CA LEU A 272 8.79 0.87 -35.81
C LEU A 272 8.58 2.37 -35.68
N TRP A 273 9.63 3.12 -35.32
CA TRP A 273 9.50 4.52 -34.92
C TRP A 273 9.25 5.45 -36.11
N PHE A 274 9.77 5.12 -37.29
CA PHE A 274 9.55 5.89 -38.53
C PHE A 274 8.39 5.35 -39.38
N ALA A 275 7.56 4.44 -38.85
CA ALA A 275 6.34 4.04 -39.54
C ALA A 275 5.28 5.17 -39.48
N ASP A 276 4.59 5.42 -40.60
CA ASP A 276 3.53 6.44 -40.72
C ASP A 276 2.29 6.14 -39.87
N ALA A 277 2.07 4.85 -39.56
CA ALA A 277 0.94 4.39 -38.77
C ALA A 277 1.41 3.84 -37.41
N THR A 278 0.78 4.32 -36.33
CA THR A 278 0.94 3.71 -35.00
C THR A 278 -0.06 2.56 -34.81
N PRO A 279 0.25 1.57 -33.96
CA PRO A 279 -0.65 0.44 -33.70
C PRO A 279 -2.03 0.88 -33.24
N SER A 280 -2.08 1.88 -32.36
CA SER A 280 -3.30 2.50 -31.86
C SER A 280 -4.16 3.10 -32.99
N GLY A 281 -3.55 3.71 -34.01
CA GLY A 281 -4.23 4.21 -35.19
C GLY A 281 -4.78 3.11 -36.12
N LEU A 282 -4.12 1.95 -36.21
CA LEU A 282 -4.59 0.84 -37.06
C LEU A 282 -5.71 0.02 -36.42
N PHE A 283 -5.61 -0.31 -35.14
CA PHE A 283 -6.72 -0.93 -34.40
C PHE A 283 -7.99 -0.06 -34.46
N GLN A 284 -7.80 1.26 -34.54
CA GLN A 284 -8.87 2.23 -34.69
C GLN A 284 -9.51 2.19 -36.09
N ARG A 285 -8.72 2.20 -37.18
CA ARG A 285 -9.24 2.14 -38.56
C ARG A 285 -10.13 0.91 -38.80
N ASP A 286 -9.72 -0.25 -38.30
CA ASP A 286 -10.48 -1.50 -38.44
C ASP A 286 -11.78 -1.52 -37.61
N ALA A 287 -11.81 -0.84 -36.46
CA ALA A 287 -13.01 -0.71 -35.65
C ALA A 287 -14.03 0.26 -36.27
N THR A 288 -13.56 1.31 -36.95
CA THR A 288 -14.41 2.26 -37.67
C THR A 288 -14.94 1.69 -38.99
N SER A 289 -14.14 0.92 -39.74
CA SER A 289 -14.61 0.30 -40.99
C SER A 289 -15.71 -0.74 -40.75
N LYS A 290 -15.61 -1.53 -39.67
CA LYS A 290 -16.67 -2.46 -39.25
C LYS A 290 -18.00 -1.78 -38.86
N ARG A 291 -17.98 -0.49 -38.56
CA ARG A 291 -19.19 0.28 -38.21
C ARG A 291 -19.78 1.04 -39.40
N ALA A 292 -19.01 1.25 -40.46
CA ALA A 292 -19.47 1.88 -41.69
C ALA A 292 -20.33 0.93 -42.56
N ASP A 293 -20.21 -0.38 -42.36
CA ASP A 293 -21.11 -1.39 -42.98
C ASP A 293 -22.51 -1.46 -42.32
N VAL A 294 -22.76 -0.68 -41.26
CA VAL A 294 -24.13 -0.45 -40.81
C VAL A 294 -24.68 0.66 -41.69
N SER A 295 -25.49 0.27 -42.68
CA SER A 295 -26.26 1.17 -43.52
C SER A 295 -26.89 2.28 -42.68
N THR A 296 -26.46 3.51 -42.93
CA THR A 296 -27.15 4.71 -42.45
C THR A 296 -28.62 4.59 -42.84
N PRO A 297 -29.56 4.59 -41.89
CA PRO A 297 -30.97 4.73 -42.24
C PRO A 297 -31.12 6.14 -42.80
N THR A 298 -31.28 6.25 -44.12
CA THR A 298 -31.82 7.43 -44.78
C THR A 298 -33.31 7.51 -44.43
N GLY A 299 -33.60 7.92 -43.19
CA GLY A 299 -34.94 8.13 -42.68
C GLY A 299 -35.03 9.54 -42.11
N ASP A 300 -36.00 10.30 -42.63
CA ASP A 300 -36.39 11.68 -42.30
C ASP A 300 -35.87 12.25 -40.96
N VAL A 301 -35.09 13.32 -41.06
CA VAL A 301 -34.53 14.09 -39.94
C VAL A 301 -35.53 15.14 -39.40
N SER A 302 -36.80 15.09 -39.79
CA SER A 302 -37.81 16.09 -39.41
C SER A 302 -38.65 15.75 -38.15
N GLY A 303 -38.41 14.63 -37.46
CA GLY A 303 -39.33 14.17 -36.39
C GLY A 303 -38.73 13.74 -35.04
N ARG A 304 -37.43 13.85 -34.79
CA ARG A 304 -36.81 13.36 -33.52
C ARG A 304 -36.05 14.44 -32.75
N VAL A 305 -36.74 15.52 -32.40
CA VAL A 305 -36.38 16.31 -31.21
C VAL A 305 -36.99 15.57 -30.00
N GLY A 306 -36.29 14.60 -29.41
CA GLY A 306 -36.97 13.81 -28.36
C GLY A 306 -36.24 12.68 -27.66
N ALA A 307 -34.92 12.73 -27.50
CA ALA A 307 -34.21 12.05 -26.41
C ALA A 307 -32.74 12.49 -26.44
N THR A 308 -32.43 13.60 -25.77
CA THR A 308 -31.03 13.92 -25.46
C THR A 308 -30.53 12.85 -24.50
N PHE A 309 -29.78 11.88 -25.01
CA PHE A 309 -29.07 10.90 -24.20
C PHE A 309 -27.73 11.51 -23.75
N PRO A 310 -27.36 11.46 -22.46
CA PRO A 310 -27.97 10.68 -21.37
C PRO A 310 -29.32 11.23 -20.89
N PRO A 311 -30.27 10.37 -20.44
CA PRO A 311 -31.58 10.82 -20.01
C PRO A 311 -31.43 11.86 -18.90
N ARG A 312 -32.00 13.05 -19.13
CA ARG A 312 -32.06 14.16 -18.17
C ARG A 312 -33.18 13.98 -17.14
N VAL A 313 -33.80 12.80 -17.11
CA VAL A 313 -34.90 12.46 -16.21
C VAL A 313 -34.29 11.89 -14.93
N GLY A 314 -34.55 12.53 -13.79
CA GLY A 314 -34.05 12.12 -12.48
C GLY A 314 -33.16 13.17 -11.80
N PRO A 315 -32.59 12.85 -10.63
CA PRO A 315 -31.75 13.77 -9.88
C PRO A 315 -30.45 14.08 -10.66
N ARG A 316 -30.01 15.35 -10.65
CA ARG A 316 -28.83 15.83 -11.40
C ARG A 316 -27.58 14.94 -11.28
N PRO A 317 -27.20 14.42 -10.08
CA PRO A 317 -26.05 13.49 -9.96
C PRO A 317 -26.18 12.24 -10.81
N LEU A 318 -27.38 11.66 -10.94
CA LEU A 318 -27.62 10.45 -11.72
C LEU A 318 -27.48 10.71 -13.22
N SER A 319 -28.05 11.79 -13.74
CA SER A 319 -27.91 12.14 -15.16
C SER A 319 -26.44 12.40 -15.54
N LEU A 320 -25.68 13.04 -14.65
CA LEU A 320 -24.23 13.22 -14.83
C LEU A 320 -23.48 11.89 -14.73
N ALA A 321 -23.83 11.01 -13.79
CA ALA A 321 -23.24 9.67 -13.66
C ALA A 321 -23.45 8.83 -14.93
N LEU A 322 -24.65 8.87 -15.51
CA LEU A 322 -24.93 8.23 -16.80
C LEU A 322 -24.11 8.87 -17.92
N GLY A 323 -23.95 10.19 -17.92
CA GLY A 323 -23.04 10.89 -18.84
C GLY A 323 -21.58 10.42 -18.74
N LEU A 324 -21.08 10.21 -17.52
CA LEU A 324 -19.74 9.65 -17.27
C LEU A 324 -19.61 8.25 -17.87
N TRP A 325 -20.61 7.38 -17.66
CA TRP A 325 -20.65 6.05 -18.26
C TRP A 325 -20.57 6.09 -19.79
N VAL A 326 -21.34 6.96 -20.43
CA VAL A 326 -21.33 7.12 -21.89
C VAL A 326 -19.95 7.56 -22.38
N ARG A 327 -19.31 8.51 -21.68
CA ARG A 327 -17.95 8.97 -22.00
C ARG A 327 -16.93 7.85 -21.84
N TRP A 328 -17.03 7.06 -20.78
CA TRP A 328 -16.11 5.97 -20.46
C TRP A 328 -16.24 4.76 -21.39
N LEU A 329 -17.47 4.37 -21.75
CA LEU A 329 -17.70 3.31 -22.74
C LEU A 329 -17.17 3.69 -24.13
N ARG A 330 -17.05 5.00 -24.44
CA ARG A 330 -16.43 5.50 -25.66
C ARG A 330 -14.90 5.51 -25.60
N ILE A 331 -14.29 5.46 -24.42
CA ILE A 331 -12.83 5.50 -24.19
C ILE A 331 -12.42 4.37 -23.23
N PRO A 332 -12.41 3.10 -23.68
CA PRO A 332 -12.21 1.95 -22.78
C PRO A 332 -10.85 1.89 -22.07
N VAL A 333 -9.83 2.60 -22.59
CA VAL A 333 -8.50 2.69 -21.97
C VAL A 333 -8.57 3.27 -20.55
N ARG A 334 -9.63 4.00 -20.21
CA ARG A 334 -9.82 4.53 -18.87
C ARG A 334 -10.05 3.41 -17.83
N PHE A 335 -10.57 2.24 -18.22
CA PHE A 335 -10.77 1.07 -17.32
C PHE A 335 -9.49 0.37 -16.88
N THR A 336 -8.32 0.93 -17.19
CA THR A 336 -7.01 0.39 -16.78
C THR A 336 -6.82 0.34 -15.27
N SER A 337 -7.55 1.16 -14.50
CA SER A 337 -7.57 1.09 -13.03
C SER A 337 -8.15 -0.22 -12.48
N LEU A 338 -8.83 -1.02 -13.30
CA LEU A 338 -9.36 -2.33 -12.94
C LEU A 338 -8.34 -3.47 -13.11
N PHE A 339 -7.19 -3.21 -13.76
CA PHE A 339 -6.18 -4.25 -13.99
C PHE A 339 -5.72 -4.97 -12.71
N PRO A 340 -5.56 -4.32 -11.53
CA PRO A 340 -5.23 -5.02 -10.30
C PRO A 340 -6.24 -6.10 -9.89
N LEU A 341 -7.52 -5.96 -10.26
CA LEU A 341 -8.54 -6.97 -9.97
C LEU A 341 -8.28 -8.30 -10.67
N VAL A 342 -7.62 -8.28 -11.83
CA VAL A 342 -7.25 -9.49 -12.57
C VAL A 342 -6.29 -10.34 -11.72
N ILE A 343 -5.35 -9.69 -11.03
CA ILE A 343 -4.40 -10.35 -10.14
C ILE A 343 -5.14 -10.90 -8.92
N VAL A 344 -5.99 -10.09 -8.27
CA VAL A 344 -6.75 -10.53 -7.09
C VAL A 344 -7.70 -11.68 -7.42
N ALA A 345 -8.41 -11.62 -8.54
CA ALA A 345 -9.29 -12.69 -8.99
C ALA A 345 -8.51 -13.97 -9.29
N ALA A 346 -7.33 -13.86 -9.91
CA ALA A 346 -6.47 -15.02 -10.15
C ALA A 346 -6.00 -15.67 -8.84
N VAL A 347 -5.53 -14.87 -7.89
CA VAL A 347 -5.07 -15.36 -6.58
C VAL A 347 -6.22 -15.94 -5.76
N ALA A 348 -7.40 -15.31 -5.77
CA ALA A 348 -8.56 -15.78 -5.02
C ALA A 348 -9.07 -17.12 -5.57
N LEU A 349 -9.27 -17.21 -6.89
CA LEU A 349 -9.82 -18.40 -7.52
C LEU A 349 -8.89 -19.61 -7.41
N PHE A 350 -7.59 -19.39 -7.28
CA PHE A 350 -6.61 -20.45 -7.08
C PHE A 350 -6.94 -21.38 -5.89
N GLY A 351 -7.34 -20.85 -4.72
CA GLY A 351 -7.64 -21.67 -3.54
C GLY A 351 -8.78 -22.67 -3.75
N THR A 352 -9.62 -22.45 -4.77
CA THR A 352 -10.78 -23.30 -5.08
C THR A 352 -10.45 -24.49 -5.98
N ILE A 353 -9.25 -24.52 -6.57
CA ILE A 353 -8.83 -25.61 -7.47
C ILE A 353 -8.59 -26.89 -6.68
N THR A 354 -8.04 -26.77 -5.47
CA THR A 354 -7.74 -27.91 -4.59
C THR A 354 -8.95 -28.35 -3.77
N ASP A 355 -9.85 -27.41 -3.44
CA ASP A 355 -11.08 -27.70 -2.70
C ASP A 355 -12.27 -27.00 -3.40
N PRO A 356 -12.93 -27.69 -4.34
CA PRO A 356 -14.07 -27.13 -5.07
C PRO A 356 -15.26 -26.74 -4.19
N GLU A 357 -15.39 -27.29 -2.96
CA GLU A 357 -16.48 -26.95 -2.05
C GLU A 357 -16.37 -25.51 -1.53
N THR A 358 -15.14 -24.96 -1.51
CA THR A 358 -14.90 -23.56 -1.13
C THR A 358 -15.25 -22.56 -2.23
N LEU A 359 -15.57 -23.01 -3.44
CA LEU A 359 -15.82 -22.15 -4.60
C LEU A 359 -16.91 -21.09 -4.34
N PRO A 360 -18.10 -21.41 -3.79
CA PRO A 360 -19.12 -20.39 -3.53
C PRO A 360 -18.68 -19.36 -2.50
N LEU A 361 -17.93 -19.77 -1.47
CA LEU A 361 -17.40 -18.90 -0.42
C LEU A 361 -16.37 -17.91 -1.00
N VAL A 362 -15.41 -18.43 -1.77
CA VAL A 362 -14.35 -17.63 -2.41
C VAL A 362 -14.93 -16.67 -3.45
N VAL A 363 -15.86 -17.14 -4.28
CA VAL A 363 -16.56 -16.29 -5.27
C VAL A 363 -17.37 -15.22 -4.55
N GLY A 364 -18.06 -15.55 -3.47
CA GLY A 364 -18.79 -14.59 -2.64
C GLY A 364 -17.88 -13.48 -2.09
N GLY A 365 -16.77 -13.86 -1.45
CA GLY A 365 -15.77 -12.91 -0.95
C GLY A 365 -15.13 -12.06 -2.04
N LEU A 366 -14.78 -12.67 -3.18
CA LEU A 366 -14.23 -11.97 -4.33
C LEU A 366 -15.22 -10.94 -4.89
N LEU A 367 -16.51 -11.27 -4.98
CA LEU A 367 -17.53 -10.34 -5.46
C LEU A 367 -17.75 -9.16 -4.51
N VAL A 368 -17.67 -9.36 -3.19
CA VAL A 368 -17.67 -8.26 -2.21
C VAL A 368 -16.46 -7.35 -2.44
N PHE A 369 -15.25 -7.91 -2.57
CA PHE A 369 -14.04 -7.14 -2.82
C PHE A 369 -14.10 -6.38 -4.16
N VAL A 370 -14.48 -7.07 -5.24
CA VAL A 370 -14.62 -6.48 -6.58
C VAL A 370 -15.69 -5.40 -6.56
N GLY A 371 -16.82 -5.62 -5.90
CA GLY A 371 -17.88 -4.63 -5.74
C GLY A 371 -17.38 -3.37 -5.05
N ALA A 372 -16.74 -3.52 -3.89
CA ALA A 372 -16.13 -2.41 -3.16
C ALA A 372 -15.08 -1.67 -3.99
N TYR A 373 -14.20 -2.39 -4.69
CA TYR A 373 -13.14 -1.81 -5.51
C TYR A 373 -13.71 -1.07 -6.74
N VAL A 374 -14.66 -1.65 -7.47
CA VAL A 374 -15.27 -1.04 -8.66
C VAL A 374 -16.07 0.22 -8.28
N SER A 375 -16.70 0.25 -7.11
CA SER A 375 -17.48 1.40 -6.62
C SER A 375 -16.70 2.71 -6.60
N GLY A 376 -15.38 2.68 -6.40
CA GLY A 376 -14.53 3.87 -6.48
C GLY A 376 -13.48 3.85 -7.58
N GLY A 377 -13.00 2.68 -7.99
CA GLY A 377 -11.80 2.53 -8.83
C GLY A 377 -11.96 3.04 -10.26
N VAL A 378 -13.19 3.08 -10.78
CA VAL A 378 -13.47 3.51 -12.16
C VAL A 378 -13.55 5.04 -12.24
N PHE A 379 -14.48 5.65 -11.51
CA PHE A 379 -14.78 7.09 -11.66
C PHE A 379 -14.16 7.95 -10.55
N GLY A 380 -13.61 7.36 -9.48
CA GLY A 380 -13.13 8.11 -8.32
C GLY A 380 -11.65 8.48 -8.35
N LEU A 381 -10.80 7.77 -9.10
CA LEU A 381 -9.34 7.87 -8.92
C LEU A 381 -8.66 9.02 -9.66
N ASN A 382 -9.34 9.68 -10.60
CA ASN A 382 -8.79 10.87 -11.28
C ASN A 382 -9.83 11.87 -11.80
N PRO A 383 -10.86 12.24 -11.00
CA PRO A 383 -11.97 13.03 -11.51
C PRO A 383 -11.54 14.40 -12.05
N LEU A 384 -10.63 15.09 -11.36
CA LEU A 384 -10.16 16.42 -11.76
C LEU A 384 -9.17 16.37 -12.94
N GLY A 385 -8.28 15.36 -12.95
CA GLY A 385 -7.32 15.18 -14.03
C GLY A 385 -7.99 14.81 -15.36
N GLU A 386 -9.06 14.01 -15.31
CA GLU A 386 -9.84 13.61 -16.49
C GLU A 386 -10.78 14.70 -17.03
N ALA A 387 -11.17 15.65 -16.17
CA ALA A 387 -11.87 16.86 -16.61
C ALA A 387 -10.94 17.72 -17.48
N GLY A 388 -9.65 17.83 -17.11
CA GLY A 388 -8.64 18.55 -17.88
C GLY A 388 -9.08 19.98 -18.19
N GLU A 389 -9.00 20.39 -19.46
CA GLU A 389 -9.44 21.71 -19.92
C GLU A 389 -10.95 21.94 -19.74
N MET A 390 -11.78 20.89 -19.70
CA MET A 390 -13.22 21.02 -19.45
C MET A 390 -13.53 21.49 -18.01
N ARG A 391 -12.55 21.47 -17.10
CA ARG A 391 -12.72 21.97 -15.73
C ARG A 391 -13.11 23.45 -15.69
N VAL A 392 -12.69 24.24 -16.68
CA VAL A 392 -13.14 25.64 -16.82
C VAL A 392 -14.66 25.68 -17.06
N VAL A 393 -15.18 24.81 -17.92
CA VAL A 393 -16.62 24.72 -18.19
C VAL A 393 -17.38 24.18 -16.97
N GLU A 394 -16.84 23.19 -16.26
CA GLU A 394 -17.46 22.66 -15.03
C GLU A 394 -17.57 23.72 -13.93
N THR A 395 -16.53 24.53 -13.75
CA THR A 395 -16.50 25.62 -12.75
C THR A 395 -17.40 26.80 -13.11
N LEU A 396 -17.61 27.06 -14.40
CA LEU A 396 -18.55 28.08 -14.89
C LEU A 396 -20.00 27.57 -14.94
N SER A 397 -20.23 26.27 -14.80
CA SER A 397 -21.57 25.70 -14.83
C SER A 397 -22.35 26.00 -13.55
N ALA A 398 -23.68 26.05 -13.63
CA ALA A 398 -24.55 26.17 -12.46
C ALA A 398 -24.56 24.91 -11.55
N THR A 399 -23.72 23.91 -11.84
CA THR A 399 -23.66 22.65 -11.10
C THR A 399 -22.68 22.79 -9.94
N GLY A 400 -23.20 22.70 -8.71
CA GLY A 400 -22.37 22.79 -7.51
C GLY A 400 -21.35 21.62 -7.37
N PRO A 401 -20.21 21.84 -6.68
CA PRO A 401 -19.19 20.82 -6.42
C PRO A 401 -19.72 19.54 -5.78
N ALA A 402 -20.71 19.65 -4.88
CA ALA A 402 -21.36 18.51 -4.24
C ALA A 402 -22.05 17.58 -5.24
N THR A 403 -22.70 18.15 -6.26
CA THR A 403 -23.39 17.41 -7.31
C THR A 403 -22.39 16.69 -8.23
N LEU A 404 -21.25 17.33 -8.53
CA LEU A 404 -20.17 16.73 -9.32
C LEU A 404 -19.49 15.57 -8.56
N VAL A 405 -19.27 15.71 -7.26
CA VAL A 405 -18.73 14.60 -6.45
C VAL A 405 -19.75 13.46 -6.36
N ALA A 406 -21.01 13.78 -6.10
CA ALA A 406 -22.08 12.79 -6.03
C ALA A 406 -22.24 12.00 -7.34
N SER A 407 -22.07 12.63 -8.50
CA SER A 407 -22.17 11.92 -9.79
C SER A 407 -21.07 10.88 -9.97
N HIS A 408 -19.83 11.15 -9.54
CA HIS A 408 -18.74 10.17 -9.59
C HIS A 408 -18.98 9.00 -8.62
N VAL A 409 -19.46 9.30 -7.40
CA VAL A 409 -19.85 8.28 -6.41
C VAL A 409 -20.97 7.39 -6.97
N VAL A 410 -22.05 7.99 -7.46
CA VAL A 410 -23.20 7.27 -8.02
C VAL A 410 -22.77 6.42 -9.23
N ALA A 411 -21.93 6.95 -10.12
CA ALA A 411 -21.46 6.23 -11.30
C ALA A 411 -20.79 4.90 -10.96
N GLY A 412 -19.96 4.86 -9.90
CA GLY A 412 -19.34 3.63 -9.44
C GLY A 412 -20.31 2.71 -8.68
N LEU A 413 -21.19 3.27 -7.86
CA LEU A 413 -22.19 2.49 -7.09
C LEU A 413 -23.15 1.70 -7.97
N LEU A 414 -23.46 2.20 -9.19
CA LEU A 414 -24.33 1.51 -10.16
C LEU A 414 -23.85 0.10 -10.52
N VAL A 415 -22.54 -0.16 -10.45
CA VAL A 415 -21.97 -1.49 -10.76
C VAL A 415 -21.41 -2.17 -9.51
N GLY A 416 -20.71 -1.43 -8.65
CA GLY A 416 -20.07 -2.04 -7.48
C GLY A 416 -21.05 -2.52 -6.42
N THR A 417 -22.18 -1.83 -6.20
CA THR A 417 -23.16 -2.22 -5.18
C THR A 417 -23.87 -3.53 -5.52
N PRO A 418 -24.41 -3.73 -6.75
CA PRO A 418 -24.97 -5.02 -7.14
C PRO A 418 -23.99 -6.19 -6.96
N LEU A 419 -22.73 -6.02 -7.35
CA LEU A 419 -21.70 -7.06 -7.19
C LEU A 419 -21.45 -7.40 -5.71
N ALA A 420 -21.32 -6.38 -4.86
CA ALA A 420 -21.11 -6.60 -3.42
C ALA A 420 -22.32 -7.24 -2.73
N VAL A 421 -23.53 -6.87 -3.12
CA VAL A 421 -24.77 -7.47 -2.61
C VAL A 421 -24.86 -8.94 -3.01
N VAL A 422 -24.63 -9.27 -4.29
CA VAL A 422 -24.62 -10.67 -4.76
C VAL A 422 -23.53 -11.46 -4.05
N GLY A 423 -22.33 -10.92 -3.91
CA GLY A 423 -21.24 -11.53 -3.16
C GLY A 423 -21.60 -11.80 -1.69
N SER A 424 -22.20 -10.83 -1.02
CA SER A 424 -22.63 -10.96 0.38
C SER A 424 -23.77 -11.98 0.54
N ILE A 425 -24.69 -12.08 -0.41
CA ILE A 425 -25.74 -13.11 -0.40
C ILE A 425 -25.11 -14.49 -0.58
N LEU A 426 -24.18 -14.65 -1.51
CA LEU A 426 -23.45 -15.91 -1.71
C LEU A 426 -22.64 -16.32 -0.47
N LEU A 427 -22.01 -15.36 0.21
CA LEU A 427 -21.33 -15.61 1.49
C LEU A 427 -22.32 -16.07 2.56
N ALA A 428 -23.47 -15.40 2.69
CA ALA A 428 -24.48 -15.79 3.68
C ALA A 428 -25.05 -17.19 3.41
N LEU A 429 -25.30 -17.53 2.14
CA LEU A 429 -25.77 -18.85 1.73
C LEU A 429 -24.72 -19.94 1.94
N SER A 430 -23.46 -19.67 1.58
CA SER A 430 -22.36 -20.64 1.74
C SER A 430 -22.00 -20.90 3.20
N LEU A 431 -22.17 -19.91 4.07
CA LEU A 431 -21.96 -20.05 5.51
C LEU A 431 -23.22 -20.54 6.27
N GLY A 432 -24.34 -20.75 5.58
CA GLY A 432 -25.59 -21.19 6.21
C GLY A 432 -26.16 -20.20 7.24
N LEU A 433 -25.97 -18.89 7.03
CA LEU A 433 -26.35 -17.87 8.00
C LEU A 433 -27.87 -17.71 8.12
N PRO A 434 -28.40 -17.46 9.34
CA PRO A 434 -29.80 -17.10 9.51
C PRO A 434 -30.11 -15.73 8.87
N ALA A 435 -31.40 -15.46 8.64
CA ALA A 435 -31.85 -14.31 7.86
C ALA A 435 -31.37 -12.95 8.39
N LEU A 436 -31.27 -12.78 9.71
CA LEU A 436 -30.89 -11.52 10.33
C LEU A 436 -29.39 -11.17 10.13
N PRO A 437 -28.42 -12.05 10.43
CA PRO A 437 -27.01 -11.85 10.06
C PRO A 437 -26.77 -11.69 8.57
N ALA A 438 -27.50 -12.45 7.74
CA ALA A 438 -27.42 -12.33 6.30
C ALA A 438 -27.83 -10.92 5.84
N ALA A 439 -28.97 -10.41 6.32
CA ALA A 439 -29.45 -9.06 6.01
C ALA A 439 -28.48 -7.97 6.49
N ALA A 440 -27.91 -8.13 7.69
CA ALA A 440 -26.93 -7.20 8.24
C ALA A 440 -25.60 -7.22 7.46
N GLY A 441 -25.13 -8.40 7.00
CA GLY A 441 -23.99 -8.52 6.11
C GLY A 441 -24.20 -7.79 4.78
N VAL A 442 -25.38 -7.94 4.17
CA VAL A 442 -25.76 -7.22 2.94
C VAL A 442 -25.78 -5.70 3.18
N ALA A 443 -26.35 -5.25 4.30
CA ALA A 443 -26.35 -3.82 4.66
C ALA A 443 -24.93 -3.28 4.83
N LEU A 444 -24.04 -4.02 5.51
CA LEU A 444 -22.63 -3.68 5.66
C LEU A 444 -21.91 -3.62 4.30
N ALA A 445 -22.20 -4.55 3.38
CA ALA A 445 -21.64 -4.54 2.03
C ALA A 445 -22.06 -3.30 1.23
N VAL A 446 -23.31 -2.83 1.36
CA VAL A 446 -23.78 -1.57 0.75
C VAL A 446 -23.09 -0.36 1.37
N VAL A 447 -22.92 -0.33 2.69
CA VAL A 447 -22.20 0.77 3.37
C VAL A 447 -20.73 0.80 2.94
N LEU A 448 -20.10 -0.37 2.79
CA LEU A 448 -18.73 -0.53 2.28
C LEU A 448 -18.57 0.07 0.87
N THR A 449 -19.50 -0.19 -0.06
CA THR A 449 -19.40 0.35 -1.42
C THR A 449 -19.53 1.87 -1.44
N VAL A 450 -20.41 2.45 -0.62
CA VAL A 450 -20.57 3.91 -0.45
C VAL A 450 -19.31 4.54 0.14
N ALA A 451 -18.75 3.94 1.19
CA ALA A 451 -17.51 4.40 1.81
C ALA A 451 -16.34 4.35 0.82
N SER A 452 -16.20 3.23 0.11
CA SER A 452 -15.16 3.02 -0.90
C SER A 452 -15.23 4.04 -2.05
N ALA A 453 -16.42 4.23 -2.64
CA ALA A 453 -16.63 5.22 -3.69
C ALA A 453 -16.25 6.64 -3.25
N SER A 454 -16.65 7.01 -2.04
CA SER A 454 -16.40 8.33 -1.47
C SER A 454 -14.91 8.57 -1.19
N VAL A 455 -14.21 7.56 -0.66
CA VAL A 455 -12.76 7.61 -0.42
C VAL A 455 -11.99 7.68 -1.73
N ALA A 456 -12.41 6.96 -2.76
CA ALA A 456 -11.78 7.02 -4.08
C ALA A 456 -11.79 8.43 -4.65
N VAL A 457 -12.99 9.06 -4.71
CA VAL A 457 -13.13 10.44 -5.22
C VAL A 457 -12.28 11.42 -4.39
N ALA A 458 -12.20 11.22 -3.07
CA ALA A 458 -11.34 12.02 -2.21
C ALA A 458 -9.86 11.88 -2.59
N ILE A 459 -9.35 10.64 -2.69
CA ILE A 459 -7.96 10.35 -3.06
C ILE A 459 -7.65 10.94 -4.44
N GLY A 460 -8.49 10.67 -5.44
CA GLY A 460 -8.32 11.16 -6.80
C GLY A 460 -8.39 12.68 -6.94
N SER A 461 -9.15 13.34 -6.07
CA SER A 461 -9.21 14.82 -6.02
C SER A 461 -8.00 15.46 -5.33
N VAL A 462 -7.32 14.73 -4.43
CA VAL A 462 -6.14 15.22 -3.69
C VAL A 462 -4.85 15.02 -4.46
N VAL A 463 -4.77 13.94 -5.25
CA VAL A 463 -3.60 13.59 -6.06
C VAL A 463 -4.01 13.44 -7.53
N PRO A 464 -4.57 14.50 -8.17
CA PRO A 464 -4.99 14.43 -9.55
C PRO A 464 -3.79 14.21 -10.47
N SER A 465 -4.01 13.45 -11.54
CA SER A 465 -3.04 13.22 -12.60
C SER A 465 -3.52 13.95 -13.86
N THR A 466 -2.84 15.02 -14.24
CA THR A 466 -3.10 15.78 -15.47
C THR A 466 -2.25 15.29 -16.64
N ASP A 467 -1.18 14.55 -16.36
CA ASP A 467 -0.31 13.99 -17.38
C ASP A 467 -1.07 12.95 -18.19
N ALA A 468 -1.18 13.17 -19.50
CA ALA A 468 -1.70 12.17 -20.41
C ALA A 468 -0.65 11.06 -20.60
N GLU A 469 -0.79 10.00 -19.81
CA GLU A 469 0.13 8.85 -19.88
C GLU A 469 -0.19 7.92 -21.06
N ARG A 470 -1.35 8.09 -21.71
CA ARG A 470 -1.81 7.23 -22.80
C ARG A 470 -2.49 8.01 -23.92
N THR A 471 -2.30 7.55 -25.15
CA THR A 471 -2.98 8.11 -26.32
C THR A 471 -4.09 7.16 -26.78
N TYR A 472 -5.35 7.61 -26.76
CA TYR A 472 -6.48 6.87 -27.33
C TYR A 472 -7.10 7.68 -28.47
N ARG A 473 -7.14 7.10 -29.67
CA ARG A 473 -7.64 7.75 -30.89
C ARG A 473 -6.93 9.07 -31.26
N GLY A 474 -5.63 9.17 -30.98
CA GLY A 474 -4.87 10.41 -31.18
C GLY A 474 -5.09 11.46 -30.09
N TYR A 475 -5.96 11.20 -29.11
CA TYR A 475 -6.18 12.08 -27.96
C TYR A 475 -5.41 11.60 -26.74
N ALA A 476 -4.78 12.55 -26.07
CA ALA A 476 -4.17 12.36 -24.77
C ALA A 476 -5.26 12.04 -23.73
N VAL A 477 -5.14 10.91 -23.04
CA VAL A 477 -6.05 10.48 -21.98
C VAL A 477 -5.29 10.46 -20.67
N ALA A 478 -5.74 11.30 -19.73
CA ALA A 478 -5.27 11.26 -18.35
C ALA A 478 -5.77 9.98 -17.67
N THR A 479 -4.85 9.20 -17.10
CA THR A 479 -5.14 8.03 -16.26
C THR A 479 -4.86 8.32 -14.80
N PRO A 480 -5.48 7.59 -13.86
CA PRO A 480 -5.19 7.76 -12.44
C PRO A 480 -3.71 7.62 -12.11
N SER A 481 -3.24 8.45 -11.17
CA SER A 481 -1.85 8.33 -10.71
C SER A 481 -1.64 6.99 -10.01
N GLN A 482 -0.43 6.41 -10.14
CA GLN A 482 -0.07 5.18 -9.44
C GLN A 482 -0.27 5.30 -7.93
N TRP A 483 -0.03 6.48 -7.35
CA TRP A 483 -0.26 6.74 -5.93
C TRP A 483 -1.73 6.79 -5.55
N ALA A 484 -2.61 7.33 -6.41
CA ALA A 484 -4.05 7.27 -6.18
C ALA A 484 -4.54 5.83 -6.22
N LEU A 485 -4.02 5.02 -7.16
CA LEU A 485 -4.34 3.60 -7.27
C LEU A 485 -3.88 2.82 -6.03
N ILE A 486 -2.61 2.97 -5.62
CA ILE A 486 -2.04 2.31 -4.44
C ILE A 486 -2.80 2.73 -3.17
N GLY A 487 -2.99 4.04 -2.97
CA GLY A 487 -3.71 4.56 -1.80
C GLY A 487 -5.15 4.05 -1.74
N TYR A 488 -5.80 3.90 -2.89
CA TYR A 488 -7.14 3.35 -2.96
C TYR A 488 -7.21 1.84 -2.70
N ILE A 489 -6.30 1.04 -3.26
CA ILE A 489 -6.20 -0.40 -2.95
C ILE A 489 -6.07 -0.59 -1.43
N LEU A 490 -5.19 0.19 -0.80
CA LEU A 490 -5.00 0.15 0.65
C LEU A 490 -6.27 0.53 1.41
N ALA A 491 -6.94 1.61 0.99
CA ALA A 491 -8.19 2.03 1.60
C ALA A 491 -9.27 0.94 1.49
N VAL A 492 -9.41 0.28 0.34
CA VAL A 492 -10.37 -0.82 0.15
C VAL A 492 -10.06 -1.98 1.10
N VAL A 493 -8.79 -2.37 1.26
CA VAL A 493 -8.40 -3.44 2.20
C VAL A 493 -8.75 -3.07 3.64
N VAL A 494 -8.48 -1.84 4.08
CA VAL A 494 -8.83 -1.37 5.43
C VAL A 494 -10.34 -1.32 5.63
N LEU A 495 -11.09 -0.77 4.67
CA LEU A 495 -12.55 -0.72 4.73
C LEU A 495 -13.17 -2.12 4.74
N LEU A 496 -12.61 -3.05 3.97
CA LEU A 496 -13.04 -4.44 3.99
C LEU A 496 -12.75 -5.07 5.35
N GLY A 497 -11.58 -4.83 5.96
CA GLY A 497 -11.26 -5.28 7.31
C GLY A 497 -12.28 -4.81 8.36
N VAL A 498 -12.64 -3.52 8.34
CA VAL A 498 -13.69 -2.97 9.21
C VAL A 498 -15.05 -3.64 8.95
N THR A 499 -15.37 -3.90 7.68
CA THR A 499 -16.62 -4.58 7.28
C THR A 499 -16.65 -6.03 7.78
N THR A 500 -15.55 -6.77 7.63
CA THR A 500 -15.41 -8.15 8.10
C THR A 500 -15.52 -8.22 9.62
N VAL A 501 -14.86 -7.32 10.36
CA VAL A 501 -15.01 -7.22 11.82
C VAL A 501 -16.47 -6.95 12.19
N GLY A 502 -17.12 -6.01 11.52
CA GLY A 502 -18.55 -5.75 11.71
C GLY A 502 -19.42 -6.99 11.46
N ALA A 503 -19.18 -7.72 10.37
CA ALA A 503 -19.92 -8.93 10.02
C ALA A 503 -19.72 -10.06 11.05
N VAL A 504 -18.49 -10.29 11.50
CA VAL A 504 -18.18 -11.26 12.56
C VAL A 504 -18.88 -10.89 13.87
N LEU A 505 -18.88 -9.61 14.25
CA LEU A 505 -19.59 -9.13 15.43
C LEU A 505 -21.10 -9.34 15.32
N VAL A 506 -21.69 -9.14 14.14
CA VAL A 506 -23.11 -9.49 13.91
C VAL A 506 -23.35 -10.97 14.11
N MET A 507 -22.50 -11.84 13.56
CA MET A 507 -22.64 -13.29 13.70
C MET A 507 -22.58 -13.71 15.18
N LEU A 508 -21.62 -13.18 15.94
CA LEU A 508 -21.49 -13.42 17.38
C LEU A 508 -22.68 -12.86 18.18
N ALA A 509 -23.25 -11.72 17.78
CA ALA A 509 -24.42 -11.16 18.44
C ALA A 509 -25.67 -12.05 18.33
N THR A 510 -25.75 -12.85 17.26
CA THR A 510 -26.90 -13.70 16.95
C THR A 510 -26.72 -15.16 17.32
N ASP A 511 -25.54 -15.53 17.79
CA ASP A 511 -25.24 -16.88 18.26
C ASP A 511 -25.85 -17.10 19.66
N PRO A 512 -26.76 -18.10 19.84
CA PRO A 512 -27.43 -18.37 21.10
C PRO A 512 -26.50 -18.51 22.31
N GLY A 513 -25.25 -18.97 22.11
CA GLY A 513 -24.27 -19.19 23.17
C GLY A 513 -23.48 -17.96 23.62
N THR A 514 -23.51 -16.85 22.85
CA THR A 514 -22.65 -15.68 23.08
C THR A 514 -23.41 -14.34 23.05
N THR A 515 -24.75 -14.37 23.13
CA THR A 515 -25.60 -13.17 23.07
C THR A 515 -25.22 -12.09 24.09
N GLY A 516 -24.56 -11.04 23.61
CA GLY A 516 -24.18 -9.86 24.39
C GLY A 516 -24.52 -8.59 23.62
N PRO A 517 -25.20 -7.59 24.22
CA PRO A 517 -25.53 -6.32 23.55
C PRO A 517 -24.30 -5.56 23.04
N SER A 518 -23.11 -5.85 23.59
CA SER A 518 -21.82 -5.33 23.14
C SER A 518 -21.50 -5.66 21.68
N PHE A 519 -21.92 -6.82 21.16
CA PHE A 519 -21.62 -7.24 19.79
C PHE A 519 -22.46 -6.47 18.76
N VAL A 520 -23.72 -6.18 19.07
CA VAL A 520 -24.61 -5.32 18.25
C VAL A 520 -24.06 -3.90 18.20
N VAL A 521 -23.62 -3.37 19.36
CA VAL A 521 -22.96 -2.05 19.43
C VAL A 521 -21.67 -2.04 18.61
N GLY A 522 -20.85 -3.08 18.70
CA GLY A 522 -19.62 -3.20 17.91
C GLY A 522 -19.87 -3.22 16.40
N ALA A 523 -20.88 -3.96 15.94
CA ALA A 523 -21.31 -3.95 14.53
C ALA A 523 -21.81 -2.57 14.08
N ALA A 524 -22.59 -1.88 14.92
CA ALA A 524 -23.04 -0.51 14.65
C ALA A 524 -21.87 0.49 14.59
N VAL A 525 -20.85 0.32 15.44
CA VAL A 525 -19.61 1.11 15.41
C VAL A 525 -18.84 0.87 14.11
N ALA A 526 -18.76 -0.36 13.62
CA ALA A 526 -18.13 -0.67 12.32
C ALA A 526 -18.86 0.05 11.17
N ALA A 527 -20.19 -0.06 11.10
CA ALA A 527 -21.01 0.65 10.11
C ALA A 527 -20.85 2.18 10.22
N GLY A 528 -20.88 2.72 11.44
CA GLY A 528 -20.68 4.14 11.72
C GLY A 528 -19.30 4.63 11.30
N THR A 529 -18.26 3.81 11.48
CA THR A 529 -16.89 4.10 11.03
C THR A 529 -16.82 4.20 9.51
N LEU A 530 -17.40 3.24 8.79
CA LEU A 530 -17.46 3.27 7.33
C LEU A 530 -18.19 4.52 6.82
N LEU A 531 -19.34 4.86 7.42
CA LEU A 531 -20.11 6.06 7.07
C LEU A 531 -19.35 7.35 7.38
N ALA A 532 -18.66 7.44 8.51
CA ALA A 532 -17.85 8.59 8.88
C ALA A 532 -16.68 8.79 7.91
N VAL A 533 -15.99 7.70 7.53
CA VAL A 533 -14.91 7.72 6.54
C VAL A 533 -15.45 8.13 5.16
N GLY A 534 -16.59 7.57 4.74
CA GLY A 534 -17.26 7.95 3.49
C GLY A 534 -17.64 9.43 3.47
N TYR A 535 -18.26 9.93 4.54
CA TYR A 535 -18.63 11.34 4.69
C TYR A 535 -17.40 12.25 4.64
N ALA A 536 -16.31 11.90 5.34
CA ALA A 536 -15.06 12.63 5.28
C ALA A 536 -14.50 12.67 3.85
N GLY A 537 -14.58 11.55 3.11
CA GLY A 537 -14.19 11.46 1.71
C GLY A 537 -14.96 12.46 0.83
N VAL A 538 -16.30 12.46 0.91
CA VAL A 538 -17.14 13.42 0.17
C VAL A 538 -16.80 14.86 0.55
N ARG A 539 -16.57 15.16 1.84
CA ARG A 539 -16.22 16.51 2.31
C ARG A 539 -14.86 16.98 1.78
N VAL A 540 -13.88 16.11 1.72
CA VAL A 540 -12.57 16.42 1.13
C VAL A 540 -12.71 16.66 -0.38
N ALA A 541 -13.41 15.78 -1.08
CA ALA A 541 -13.62 15.90 -2.52
C ALA A 541 -14.37 17.19 -2.89
N THR A 542 -15.46 17.50 -2.18
CA THR A 542 -16.27 18.70 -2.46
C THR A 542 -15.50 20.00 -2.28
N ARG A 543 -14.61 20.07 -1.28
CA ARG A 543 -13.68 21.20 -1.12
C ARG A 543 -12.72 21.33 -2.29
N ARG A 544 -12.20 20.22 -2.80
CA ARG A 544 -11.26 20.19 -3.94
C ARG A 544 -11.93 20.57 -5.26
N PHE A 545 -13.13 20.07 -5.52
CA PHE A 545 -13.94 20.48 -6.67
C PHE A 545 -14.35 21.95 -6.62
N GLY A 546 -14.54 22.51 -5.42
CA GLY A 546 -14.83 23.93 -5.24
C GLY A 546 -13.60 24.86 -5.36
N ALA A 547 -12.38 24.32 -5.40
CA ALA A 547 -11.18 25.11 -5.61
C ALA A 547 -11.02 25.49 -7.09
N GLY A 548 -10.59 26.73 -7.36
CA GLY A 548 -10.41 27.24 -8.72
C GLY A 548 -9.41 26.42 -9.55
N PRO A 549 -9.51 26.43 -10.90
CA PRO A 549 -8.68 25.60 -11.78
C PRO A 549 -7.16 25.85 -11.66
N TYR A 550 -6.77 27.08 -11.32
CA TYR A 550 -5.38 27.58 -11.31
C TYR A 550 -4.82 27.88 -9.92
N ARG A 551 -5.55 27.57 -8.84
CA ARG A 551 -5.02 27.67 -7.48
C ARG A 551 -4.35 26.34 -7.14
N ASP A 552 -3.02 26.35 -7.08
CA ASP A 552 -2.12 25.42 -6.36
C ASP A 552 -1.11 24.65 -7.24
N SER A 553 -0.11 25.37 -7.76
CA SER A 553 1.30 24.92 -7.70
C SER A 553 2.02 25.42 -6.44
N ASP A 554 1.40 26.27 -5.61
CA ASP A 554 2.13 27.15 -4.68
C ASP A 554 2.13 26.70 -3.21
N ASP A 555 1.63 25.52 -2.88
CA ASP A 555 1.89 24.89 -1.56
C ASP A 555 3.39 24.54 -1.35
N ALA A 556 4.25 24.85 -2.33
CA ALA A 556 5.70 24.71 -2.27
C ALA A 556 6.45 26.01 -1.96
N ASP A 557 5.80 27.18 -1.94
CA ASP A 557 6.50 28.48 -1.96
C ASP A 557 6.17 29.46 -0.83
N ASP A 558 5.69 28.95 0.31
CA ASP A 558 5.57 29.74 1.55
C ASP A 558 6.94 30.00 2.23
N SER A 559 8.05 29.93 1.49
CA SER A 559 9.42 30.07 2.01
C SER A 559 10.26 31.18 1.39
N LEU A 560 9.68 32.08 0.60
CA LEU A 560 10.41 33.22 0.02
C LEU A 560 9.72 34.55 0.36
N SER A 561 9.64 34.87 1.65
CA SER A 561 9.70 36.28 2.07
C SER A 561 11.17 36.65 2.29
N PRO A 562 11.66 37.81 1.81
CA PRO A 562 13.01 38.26 2.10
C PRO A 562 13.12 38.50 3.60
N ARG A 563 13.91 37.67 4.27
CA ARG A 563 14.19 37.79 5.70
C ARG A 563 15.09 39.01 5.90
N THR A 564 14.50 40.13 6.29
CA THR A 564 15.24 41.33 6.72
C THR A 564 15.95 41.03 8.04
N ASP A 565 17.20 41.47 8.15
CA ASP A 565 18.16 41.12 9.21
C ASP A 565 17.87 41.70 10.61
N ASP A 566 16.70 42.30 10.87
CA ASP A 566 16.35 42.87 12.18
C ASP A 566 15.86 41.83 13.22
N ASP A 567 15.83 40.57 12.85
CA ASP A 567 15.17 39.50 13.59
C ASP A 567 16.05 38.88 14.70
N ALA A 568 17.10 39.56 15.16
CA ALA A 568 17.99 39.08 16.21
C ALA A 568 17.40 39.23 17.62
N THR A 569 16.52 40.21 17.80
CA THR A 569 15.90 40.51 19.10
C THR A 569 14.56 39.79 19.27
N GLU A 570 13.91 39.35 18.19
CA GLU A 570 12.65 38.58 18.22
C GLU A 570 12.84 37.07 18.43
N ARG A 571 14.08 36.56 18.29
CA ARG A 571 14.44 35.14 18.44
C ARG A 571 14.30 34.55 19.86
N ILE A 572 13.89 35.35 20.84
CA ILE A 572 13.62 34.90 22.22
C ILE A 572 12.10 34.76 22.50
N ALA A 573 11.21 35.21 21.59
CA ALA A 573 9.76 35.29 21.85
C ALA A 573 8.88 34.26 21.10
N LEU A 574 9.44 33.22 20.46
CA LEU A 574 8.67 32.16 19.76
C LEU A 574 8.77 30.78 20.42
N ARG A 575 8.57 30.72 21.75
CA ARG A 575 8.42 29.44 22.48
C ARG A 575 7.28 29.50 23.47
N THR A 576 6.05 29.58 22.95
CA THR A 576 4.78 29.10 23.53
C THR A 576 3.66 29.65 22.65
N THR A 577 3.30 28.95 21.57
CA THR A 577 1.99 29.18 20.98
C THR A 577 0.97 28.58 21.92
N ALA A 578 0.47 29.39 22.85
CA ALA A 578 -0.52 28.95 23.83
C ALA A 578 -1.71 28.30 23.11
N LEU A 579 -2.08 27.09 23.52
CA LEU A 579 -3.17 26.36 22.87
C LEU A 579 -4.48 27.13 23.06
N THR A 580 -5.21 27.36 21.97
CA THR A 580 -6.53 28.02 22.04
C THR A 580 -7.50 27.19 22.90
N PRO A 581 -8.50 27.79 23.56
CA PRO A 581 -9.48 27.04 24.37
C PRO A 581 -10.19 25.92 23.58
N ARG A 582 -10.38 26.10 22.27
CA ARG A 582 -10.91 25.05 21.37
C ARG A 582 -9.93 23.90 21.20
N GLN A 583 -8.64 24.18 21.00
CA GLN A 583 -7.59 23.17 20.93
C GLN A 583 -7.47 22.40 22.24
N GLN A 584 -7.53 23.09 23.38
CA GLN A 584 -7.50 22.48 24.71
C GLN A 584 -8.66 21.49 24.91
N ARG A 585 -9.90 21.90 24.60
CA ARG A 585 -11.07 20.99 24.71
C ARG A 585 -10.96 19.77 23.80
N ARG A 586 -10.56 19.96 22.53
CA ARG A 586 -10.39 18.86 21.57
C ARG A 586 -9.28 17.91 21.99
N GLY A 587 -8.15 18.43 22.47
CA GLY A 587 -7.05 17.61 22.98
C GLY A 587 -7.42 16.82 24.23
N LEU A 588 -8.20 17.39 25.15
CA LEU A 588 -8.72 16.66 26.32
C LEU A 588 -9.69 15.54 25.91
N VAL A 589 -10.54 15.76 24.92
CA VAL A 589 -11.40 14.70 24.37
C VAL A 589 -10.56 13.57 23.77
N LEU A 590 -9.53 13.89 22.96
CA LEU A 590 -8.62 12.88 22.41
C LEU A 590 -7.89 12.09 23.50
N LEU A 591 -7.42 12.76 24.56
CA LEU A 591 -6.78 12.13 25.71
C LEU A 591 -7.74 11.15 26.41
N GLY A 592 -8.97 11.58 26.70
CA GLY A 592 -9.97 10.72 27.33
C GLY A 592 -10.34 9.51 26.45
N THR A 593 -10.57 9.75 25.16
CA THR A 593 -10.84 8.68 24.18
C THR A 593 -9.67 7.69 24.10
N PHE A 594 -8.43 8.18 24.12
CA PHE A 594 -7.23 7.34 24.10
C PHE A 594 -7.18 6.40 25.29
N VAL A 595 -7.35 6.91 26.51
CA VAL A 595 -7.29 6.11 27.74
C VAL A 595 -8.35 5.01 27.73
N VAL A 596 -9.59 5.33 27.34
CA VAL A 596 -10.68 4.35 27.26
C VAL A 596 -10.42 3.28 26.19
N LEU A 597 -10.04 3.70 24.97
CA LEU A 597 -9.77 2.75 23.88
C LEU A 597 -8.59 1.84 24.21
N ARG A 598 -7.51 2.38 24.79
CA ARG A 598 -6.33 1.60 25.15
C ARG A 598 -6.65 0.57 26.24
N ALA A 599 -7.44 0.93 27.24
CA ALA A 599 -7.94 0.00 28.26
C ALA A 599 -8.83 -1.11 27.68
N ALA A 600 -9.68 -0.79 26.69
CA ALA A 600 -10.50 -1.79 26.00
C ALA A 600 -9.64 -2.75 25.14
N LEU A 601 -8.67 -2.20 24.40
CA LEU A 601 -7.79 -2.96 23.51
C LEU A 601 -6.83 -3.86 24.28
N ALA A 602 -6.36 -3.44 25.47
CA ALA A 602 -5.59 -4.30 26.36
C ALA A 602 -6.39 -5.52 26.83
N ARG A 603 -7.68 -5.37 27.16
CA ARG A 603 -8.55 -6.52 27.51
C ARG A 603 -8.76 -7.48 26.34
N VAL A 604 -8.85 -6.94 25.12
CA VAL A 604 -8.90 -7.76 23.89
C VAL A 604 -7.59 -8.51 23.71
N TRP A 605 -6.46 -7.83 23.92
CA TRP A 605 -5.13 -8.45 23.87
C TRP A 605 -5.05 -9.65 24.82
N ASP A 606 -5.33 -9.45 26.11
CA ASP A 606 -5.21 -10.50 27.12
C ASP A 606 -6.15 -11.69 26.85
N ARG A 607 -7.35 -11.41 26.32
CA ARG A 607 -8.36 -12.44 26.05
C ARG A 607 -8.02 -13.32 24.85
N TYR A 608 -7.52 -12.72 23.77
CA TYR A 608 -7.35 -13.40 22.48
C TYR A 608 -5.89 -13.74 22.17
N PHE A 609 -4.93 -13.09 22.80
CA PHE A 609 -3.49 -13.24 22.53
C PHE A 609 -2.66 -13.37 23.83
N PRO A 610 -2.93 -14.39 24.68
CA PRO A 610 -2.26 -14.54 25.97
C PRO A 610 -0.75 -14.86 25.86
N GLY A 611 -0.26 -15.24 24.67
CA GLY A 611 1.13 -15.61 24.42
C GLY A 611 2.10 -14.44 24.18
N GLY A 612 1.65 -13.19 24.27
CA GLY A 612 2.48 -12.02 23.97
C GLY A 612 2.63 -11.77 22.46
N TYR A 613 3.77 -11.20 22.04
CA TYR A 613 4.01 -10.93 20.63
C TYR A 613 4.14 -12.24 19.83
N SER A 614 3.44 -12.29 18.69
CA SER A 614 3.37 -13.45 17.81
C SER A 614 3.54 -13.05 16.34
N SER A 615 3.99 -13.99 15.49
CA SER A 615 3.96 -13.84 14.03
C SER A 615 2.62 -14.30 13.41
N ASP A 616 1.66 -14.74 14.24
CA ASP A 616 0.31 -15.11 13.80
C ASP A 616 -0.32 -13.97 12.97
N PRO A 617 -0.79 -14.23 11.73
CA PRO A 617 -1.45 -13.25 10.89
C PRO A 617 -2.60 -12.51 11.59
N LEU A 618 -3.39 -13.17 12.45
CA LEU A 618 -4.48 -12.53 13.20
C LEU A 618 -3.93 -11.53 14.22
N PHE A 619 -2.86 -11.89 14.91
CA PHE A 619 -2.17 -11.00 15.84
C PHE A 619 -1.52 -9.81 15.14
N LEU A 620 -0.83 -10.03 14.02
CA LEU A 620 -0.23 -8.96 13.21
C LEU A 620 -1.29 -8.00 12.65
N ALA A 621 -2.45 -8.52 12.22
CA ALA A 621 -3.58 -7.72 11.77
C ALA A 621 -4.18 -6.89 12.92
N PHE A 622 -4.32 -7.48 14.12
CA PHE A 622 -4.76 -6.77 15.32
C PHE A 622 -3.80 -5.63 15.69
N LEU A 623 -2.49 -5.89 15.69
CA LEU A 623 -1.45 -4.93 16.02
C LEU A 623 -1.33 -3.80 14.96
N GLY A 624 -1.45 -4.15 13.68
CA GLY A 624 -1.56 -3.17 12.59
C GLY A 624 -2.82 -2.31 12.71
N GLY A 625 -3.96 -2.91 13.09
CA GLY A 625 -5.20 -2.20 13.39
C GLY A 625 -5.06 -1.23 14.56
N LEU A 626 -4.39 -1.66 15.64
CA LEU A 626 -4.07 -0.82 16.81
C LEU A 626 -3.24 0.40 16.42
N PHE A 627 -2.20 0.20 15.61
CA PHE A 627 -1.37 1.29 15.09
C PHE A 627 -2.18 2.28 14.22
N LEU A 628 -2.98 1.79 13.28
CA LEU A 628 -3.78 2.65 12.40
C LEU A 628 -4.84 3.43 13.18
N LEU A 629 -5.53 2.79 14.11
CA LEU A 629 -6.60 3.40 14.89
C LEU A 629 -6.04 4.45 15.87
N LEU A 630 -5.05 4.08 16.68
CA LEU A 630 -4.54 4.94 17.76
C LEU A 630 -3.44 5.89 17.28
N SER A 631 -2.37 5.39 16.64
CA SER A 631 -1.25 6.25 16.23
C SER A 631 -1.63 7.16 15.07
N VAL A 632 -2.20 6.61 14.00
CA VAL A 632 -2.51 7.38 12.79
C VAL A 632 -3.83 8.15 12.95
N GLY A 633 -4.91 7.47 13.32
CA GLY A 633 -6.24 8.05 13.45
C GLY A 633 -6.35 9.03 14.61
N LEU A 634 -6.24 8.51 15.84
CA LEU A 634 -6.53 9.29 17.05
C LEU A 634 -5.44 10.32 17.36
N VAL A 635 -4.16 9.92 17.34
CA VAL A 635 -3.06 10.81 17.74
C VAL A 635 -2.61 11.70 16.58
N TYR A 636 -2.10 11.15 15.48
CA TYR A 636 -1.54 11.96 14.40
C TYR A 636 -2.60 12.82 13.70
N LEU A 637 -3.66 12.21 13.15
CA LEU A 637 -4.72 12.95 12.46
C LEU A 637 -5.58 13.74 13.44
N GLY A 638 -5.88 13.22 14.62
CA GLY A 638 -6.59 13.95 15.67
C GLY A 638 -5.88 15.25 16.04
N PHE A 639 -4.58 15.23 16.33
CA PHE A 639 -3.85 16.45 16.69
C PHE A 639 -3.56 17.35 15.48
N THR A 640 -3.14 16.81 14.34
CA THR A 640 -2.83 17.66 13.16
C THR A 640 -4.07 18.26 12.48
N ARG A 641 -5.17 17.51 12.37
CA ARG A 641 -6.36 17.93 11.59
C ARG A 641 -7.51 18.42 12.44
N TRP A 642 -7.76 17.78 13.60
CA TRP A 642 -8.90 18.15 14.43
C TRP A 642 -8.55 19.18 15.49
N VAL A 643 -7.47 18.99 16.24
CA VAL A 643 -6.93 20.01 17.15
C VAL A 643 -6.30 21.14 16.33
N GLY A 644 -5.50 20.80 15.32
CA GLY A 644 -4.84 21.79 14.46
C GLY A 644 -3.52 22.29 15.03
N VAL A 645 -2.68 21.36 15.53
CA VAL A 645 -1.32 21.65 16.01
C VAL A 645 -0.26 21.09 15.07
N ASP A 646 0.88 21.77 15.00
CA ASP A 646 2.05 21.26 14.28
C ASP A 646 2.81 20.25 15.15
N LEU A 647 2.38 18.99 15.05
CA LEU A 647 2.99 17.84 15.70
C LEU A 647 4.49 17.70 15.38
N ARG A 648 4.93 18.14 14.21
CA ARG A 648 6.33 18.02 13.81
C ARG A 648 7.22 18.93 14.65
N ALA A 649 6.76 20.14 14.92
CA ALA A 649 7.46 21.09 15.78
C ALA A 649 7.60 20.58 17.22
N TRP A 650 6.65 19.75 17.68
CA TRP A 650 6.73 19.11 19.01
C TRP A 650 7.78 18.01 19.05
N TRP A 651 7.87 17.19 17.99
CA TRP A 651 8.75 16.03 17.98
C TRP A 651 10.20 16.34 17.65
N VAL A 652 10.50 17.12 16.60
CA VAL A 652 11.87 17.25 16.09
C VAL A 652 12.24 18.69 15.76
N ASP A 653 13.33 19.15 16.37
CA ASP A 653 14.06 20.36 15.97
C ASP A 653 15.37 19.95 15.24
N ARG A 654 15.47 20.29 13.95
CA ARG A 654 16.63 19.96 13.12
C ARG A 654 17.94 20.55 13.66
N GLY A 655 17.88 21.71 14.32
CA GLY A 655 19.06 22.35 14.90
C GLY A 655 19.59 21.66 16.16
N ARG A 656 18.76 20.85 16.83
CA ARG A 656 19.08 20.23 18.13
C ARG A 656 19.15 18.70 18.10
N LEU A 657 18.95 18.11 16.92
CA LEU A 657 18.84 16.66 16.71
C LEU A 657 19.94 15.84 17.39
N ARG A 658 21.21 16.24 17.24
CA ARG A 658 22.35 15.54 17.86
C ARG A 658 22.26 15.54 19.38
N GLY A 659 21.86 16.67 19.96
CA GLY A 659 21.65 16.79 21.40
C GLY A 659 20.47 15.93 21.86
N ASP A 660 19.36 15.94 21.12
CA ASP A 660 18.17 15.17 21.48
C ASP A 660 18.41 13.66 21.42
N LEU A 661 19.24 13.19 20.48
CA LEU A 661 19.70 11.79 20.43
C LEU A 661 20.54 11.43 21.66
N GLY A 662 21.52 12.26 22.03
CA GLY A 662 22.36 12.03 23.22
C GLY A 662 21.56 12.06 24.52
N TRP A 663 20.62 12.99 24.65
CA TRP A 663 19.70 13.06 25.79
C TRP A 663 18.68 11.92 25.80
N GLY A 664 18.32 11.38 24.64
CA GLY A 664 17.52 10.16 24.54
C GLY A 664 18.23 8.96 25.15
N VAL A 665 19.51 8.74 24.80
CA VAL A 665 20.33 7.66 25.39
C VAL A 665 20.50 7.83 26.90
N LEU A 666 20.81 9.05 27.36
CA LEU A 666 20.86 9.33 28.80
C LEU A 666 19.50 9.11 29.48
N GLY A 667 18.42 9.46 28.78
CA GLY A 667 17.05 9.23 29.21
C GLY A 667 16.73 7.74 29.39
N VAL A 668 17.19 6.86 28.50
CA VAL A 668 17.07 5.39 28.65
C VAL A 668 17.68 4.95 29.97
N VAL A 669 18.90 5.41 30.28
CA VAL A 669 19.57 5.07 31.56
C VAL A 669 18.77 5.61 32.75
N ALA A 670 18.28 6.85 32.68
CA ALA A 670 17.49 7.45 33.75
C ALA A 670 16.16 6.71 33.99
N VAL A 671 15.47 6.30 32.93
CA VAL A 671 14.23 5.50 33.03
C VAL A 671 14.55 4.13 33.61
N LEU A 672 15.62 3.45 33.16
CA LEU A 672 16.04 2.16 33.74
C LEU A 672 16.38 2.26 35.22
N VAL A 673 17.07 3.32 35.64
CA VAL A 673 17.37 3.58 37.06
C VAL A 673 16.09 3.83 37.85
N ALA A 674 15.15 4.61 37.32
CA ALA A 674 13.86 4.83 37.97
C ALA A 674 13.05 3.53 38.10
N THR A 675 13.06 2.69 37.05
CA THR A 675 12.36 1.41 37.04
C THR A 675 12.98 0.40 38.00
N VAL A 676 14.27 0.12 37.86
CA VAL A 676 14.97 -0.89 38.69
C VAL A 676 15.12 -0.41 40.12
N GLY A 677 15.55 0.84 40.32
CA GLY A 677 15.72 1.44 41.64
C GLY A 677 14.38 1.62 42.37
N GLY A 678 13.33 2.06 41.67
CA GLY A 678 11.99 2.18 42.24
C GLY A 678 11.41 0.82 42.63
N THR A 679 11.55 -0.19 41.76
CA THR A 679 11.12 -1.56 42.07
C THR A 679 11.87 -2.11 43.27
N LEU A 680 13.21 -2.01 43.30
CA LEU A 680 14.02 -2.48 44.42
C LEU A 680 13.67 -1.77 45.73
N ALA A 681 13.49 -0.46 45.70
CA ALA A 681 13.09 0.32 46.87
C ALA A 681 11.73 -0.09 47.42
N LEU A 682 10.75 -0.36 46.54
CA LEU A 682 9.42 -0.83 46.93
C LEU A 682 9.48 -2.25 47.50
N THR A 683 10.26 -3.16 46.89
CA THR A 683 10.45 -4.52 47.41
C THR A 683 11.15 -4.54 48.76
N LEU A 684 12.11 -3.64 48.99
CA LEU A 684 12.79 -3.48 50.28
C LEU A 684 11.88 -2.85 51.35
N ALA A 685 11.05 -1.87 50.97
CA ALA A 685 10.14 -1.18 51.88
C ALA A 685 8.91 -2.04 52.25
N PHE A 686 8.49 -2.94 51.35
CA PHE A 686 7.35 -3.82 51.52
C PHE A 686 7.74 -5.26 51.15
N PRO A 687 8.42 -5.99 52.06
CA PRO A 687 8.93 -7.35 51.79
C PRO A 687 7.83 -8.34 51.38
N ASP A 688 6.60 -8.14 51.83
CA ASP A 688 5.44 -8.97 51.47
C ASP A 688 5.11 -8.92 49.97
N LEU A 689 5.53 -7.85 49.26
CA LEU A 689 5.44 -7.77 47.80
C LEU A 689 6.35 -8.79 47.10
N ALA A 690 7.47 -9.20 47.72
CA ALA A 690 8.35 -10.24 47.19
C ALA A 690 7.73 -11.65 47.34
N SER A 691 6.87 -11.85 48.34
CA SER A 691 6.21 -13.13 48.64
C SER A 691 4.87 -13.34 47.93
N ALA A 692 4.36 -12.34 47.20
CA ALA A 692 3.08 -12.41 46.48
C ALA A 692 3.16 -13.19 45.15
N GLY A 693 3.89 -14.31 45.11
CA GLY A 693 3.87 -15.28 44.01
C GLY A 693 2.64 -16.19 44.00
N GLY A 694 1.73 -16.08 44.98
CA GLY A 694 0.65 -17.05 45.21
C GLY A 694 -0.76 -16.66 44.77
N THR A 695 -1.07 -15.40 44.49
CA THR A 695 -2.46 -14.98 44.23
C THR A 695 -2.55 -13.90 43.16
N GLY A 696 -2.71 -14.34 41.90
CA GLY A 696 -3.13 -13.50 40.78
C GLY A 696 -2.02 -13.21 39.78
N ALA A 697 -1.92 -14.07 38.75
CA ALA A 697 -1.13 -13.89 37.53
C ALA A 697 0.32 -13.45 37.75
N ALA A 698 1.19 -14.41 38.07
CA ALA A 698 2.57 -14.28 37.61
C ALA A 698 2.53 -14.15 36.08
N PRO A 699 3.04 -13.06 35.46
CA PRO A 699 3.51 -13.21 34.10
C PRO A 699 4.66 -14.20 34.22
N ALA A 700 4.41 -15.45 33.82
CA ALA A 700 5.50 -16.39 33.63
C ALA A 700 6.56 -15.66 32.80
N PRO A 701 7.86 -15.70 33.17
CA PRO A 701 8.88 -15.20 32.27
C PRO A 701 8.73 -16.00 30.97
N THR A 702 8.20 -15.37 29.93
CA THR A 702 7.98 -15.92 28.58
C THR A 702 9.31 -16.06 27.83
N VAL A 703 10.33 -16.52 28.54
CA VAL A 703 11.57 -17.00 27.95
C VAL A 703 11.80 -18.40 28.50
N ALA A 704 10.87 -19.31 28.18
CA ALA A 704 11.22 -20.72 28.10
C ALA A 704 12.24 -20.87 26.95
N ALA A 705 13.25 -21.69 27.20
CA ALA A 705 14.51 -21.78 26.46
C ALA A 705 14.43 -22.32 25.01
N GLU A 706 13.27 -22.23 24.33
CA GLU A 706 13.12 -22.49 22.89
C GLU A 706 13.16 -21.21 22.03
N ALA A 707 13.29 -20.04 22.65
CA ALA A 707 13.07 -18.72 22.05
C ALA A 707 14.27 -18.07 21.31
N ALA A 708 15.09 -18.83 20.58
CA ALA A 708 16.12 -18.20 19.73
C ALA A 708 15.51 -17.51 18.49
N SER A 709 14.43 -18.08 17.93
CA SER A 709 13.59 -17.45 16.88
C SER A 709 12.62 -16.41 17.44
N GLY A 710 12.12 -16.62 18.67
CA GLY A 710 11.21 -15.70 19.36
C GLY A 710 11.87 -14.41 19.85
N LEU A 711 13.16 -14.42 20.22
CA LEU A 711 13.84 -13.22 20.72
C LEU A 711 13.92 -12.11 19.66
N ALA A 712 14.30 -12.44 18.42
CA ALA A 712 14.41 -11.45 17.36
C ALA A 712 13.05 -10.86 16.96
N VAL A 713 12.01 -11.70 16.87
CA VAL A 713 10.63 -11.25 16.60
C VAL A 713 10.11 -10.40 17.74
N ASN A 714 10.31 -10.81 18.99
CA ASN A 714 9.92 -10.06 20.18
C ASN A 714 10.66 -8.71 20.29
N LEU A 715 11.96 -8.67 19.98
CA LEU A 715 12.74 -7.44 20.00
C LEU A 715 12.35 -6.49 18.85
N LEU A 716 12.16 -7.01 17.64
CA LEU A 716 11.84 -6.19 16.47
C LEU A 716 10.40 -5.66 16.52
N LEU A 717 9.41 -6.52 16.80
CA LEU A 717 8.03 -6.08 16.98
C LEU A 717 7.92 -5.24 18.25
N GLY A 718 8.53 -5.68 19.35
CA GLY A 718 8.54 -4.95 20.62
C GLY A 718 9.10 -3.54 20.47
N TRP A 719 10.24 -3.35 19.81
CA TRP A 719 10.77 -2.01 19.55
C TRP A 719 9.95 -1.25 18.52
N PHE A 720 9.62 -1.83 17.37
CA PHE A 720 8.85 -1.11 16.36
C PHE A 720 7.53 -0.56 16.94
N PHE A 721 6.79 -1.36 17.70
CA PHE A 721 5.54 -0.96 18.32
C PHE A 721 5.75 -0.19 19.65
N GLY A 722 6.82 -0.45 20.41
CA GLY A 722 7.23 0.38 21.55
C GLY A 722 7.45 1.83 21.13
N PHE A 723 8.13 2.05 20.00
CA PHE A 723 8.29 3.38 19.41
C PHE A 723 7.01 3.90 18.73
N ALA A 724 6.38 3.10 17.86
CA ALA A 724 5.30 3.56 16.99
C ALA A 724 3.92 3.63 17.67
N ILE A 725 3.70 2.86 18.75
CA ILE A 725 2.45 2.78 19.51
C ILE A 725 2.66 3.36 20.92
N ALA A 726 3.54 2.81 21.76
CA ALA A 726 3.65 3.28 23.15
C ALA A 726 4.21 4.71 23.22
N ALA A 727 5.46 4.91 22.80
CA ALA A 727 6.14 6.19 22.89
C ALA A 727 5.45 7.27 22.04
N PHE A 728 5.14 7.00 20.76
CA PHE A 728 4.52 8.03 19.92
C PHE A 728 3.17 8.51 20.45
N GLN A 729 2.29 7.58 20.87
CA GLN A 729 0.96 7.94 21.34
C GLN A 729 1.02 8.63 22.70
N GLU A 730 1.75 8.05 23.64
CA GLU A 730 1.77 8.51 25.02
C GLU A 730 2.60 9.80 25.19
N GLU A 731 3.77 9.92 24.55
CA GLU A 731 4.56 11.16 24.65
C GLU A 731 3.84 12.34 24.01
N THR A 732 3.14 12.13 22.89
CA THR A 732 2.33 13.19 22.27
C THR A 732 1.21 13.68 23.21
N LEU A 733 0.51 12.75 23.84
CA LEU A 733 -0.66 13.05 24.66
C LEU A 733 -0.29 13.62 26.03
N PHE A 734 0.63 12.98 26.74
CA PHE A 734 0.97 13.34 28.11
C PHE A 734 2.01 14.46 28.17
N ARG A 735 3.06 14.43 27.34
CA ARG A 735 4.17 15.38 27.42
C ARG A 735 4.03 16.52 26.41
N GLY A 736 3.53 16.21 25.21
CA GLY A 736 3.23 17.22 24.21
C GLY A 736 2.04 18.09 24.62
N PHE A 737 0.91 17.45 24.90
CA PHE A 737 -0.35 18.15 25.18
C PHE A 737 -0.59 18.44 26.67
N LEU A 738 -0.70 17.41 27.53
CA LEU A 738 -1.12 17.60 28.92
C LEU A 738 -0.11 18.39 29.76
N GLN A 739 1.19 18.09 29.63
CA GLN A 739 2.24 18.84 30.32
C GLN A 739 2.26 20.30 29.89
N GLY A 740 2.20 20.59 28.59
CA GLY A 740 2.12 21.97 28.09
C GLY A 740 0.90 22.71 28.64
N LEU A 741 -0.27 22.07 28.64
CA LEU A 741 -1.51 22.63 29.20
C LEU A 741 -1.40 22.96 30.69
N LEU A 742 -0.79 22.07 31.48
CA LEU A 742 -0.60 22.28 32.92
C LEU A 742 0.47 23.35 33.19
N GLN A 743 1.53 23.40 32.37
CA GLN A 743 2.63 24.34 32.52
C GLN A 743 2.19 25.78 32.30
N GLU A 744 1.33 26.01 31.32
CA GLU A 744 0.72 27.32 31.05
C GLU A 744 -0.09 27.85 32.24
N ARG A 745 -0.75 26.96 33.01
CA ARG A 745 -1.72 27.35 34.04
C ARG A 745 -1.16 27.32 35.47
N TYR A 746 -0.29 26.37 35.76
CA TYR A 746 0.13 26.03 37.13
C TYR A 746 1.64 25.97 37.29
N GLY A 747 2.40 26.26 36.23
CA GLY A 747 3.85 26.27 36.23
C GLY A 747 4.49 24.89 36.07
N ARG A 748 5.82 24.91 35.96
CA ARG A 748 6.66 23.77 35.57
C ARG A 748 6.52 22.54 36.46
N LEU A 749 6.58 22.71 37.77
CA LEU A 749 6.60 21.59 38.71
C LEU A 749 5.25 20.85 38.72
N VAL A 750 4.16 21.60 38.77
CA VAL A 750 2.80 21.03 38.69
C VAL A 750 2.57 20.36 37.35
N ALA A 751 3.13 20.88 36.27
CA ALA A 751 3.04 20.24 34.97
C ALA A 751 3.71 18.87 34.91
N ILE A 752 4.96 18.77 35.36
CA ILE A 752 5.73 17.52 35.33
C ILE A 752 5.08 16.47 36.24
N VAL A 753 4.72 16.86 37.47
CA VAL A 753 4.12 15.95 38.45
C VAL A 753 2.68 15.59 38.06
N GLY A 754 1.89 16.57 37.63
CA GLY A 754 0.49 16.39 37.27
C GLY A 754 0.30 15.49 36.05
N GLN A 755 1.08 15.68 34.98
CA GLN A 755 1.02 14.77 33.83
C GLN A 755 1.48 13.36 34.21
N ALA A 756 2.49 13.21 35.07
CA ALA A 756 2.98 11.91 35.51
C ALA A 756 1.94 11.15 36.33
N ALA A 757 1.18 11.85 37.18
CA ALA A 757 0.09 11.29 37.94
C ALA A 757 -1.04 10.80 37.03
N VAL A 758 -1.49 11.63 36.08
CA VAL A 758 -2.52 11.23 35.11
C VAL A 758 -2.05 10.09 34.22
N PHE A 759 -0.77 10.08 33.84
CA PHE A 759 -0.13 9.00 33.10
C PHE A 759 -0.15 7.67 33.87
N ALA A 760 0.24 7.68 35.14
CA ALA A 760 0.20 6.49 36.00
C ALA A 760 -1.23 5.99 36.22
N LEU A 761 -2.20 6.90 36.44
CA LEU A 761 -3.61 6.53 36.58
C LEU A 761 -4.18 5.90 35.30
N ALA A 762 -3.76 6.36 34.12
CA ALA A 762 -4.19 5.77 32.86
C ALA A 762 -3.81 4.27 32.74
N HIS A 763 -2.75 3.84 33.44
CA HIS A 763 -2.33 2.43 33.46
C HIS A 763 -3.24 1.53 34.31
N LEU A 764 -4.07 2.08 35.20
CA LEU A 764 -5.12 1.30 35.88
C LEU A 764 -6.19 0.77 34.91
N GLY A 765 -6.19 1.24 33.66
CA GLY A 765 -7.03 0.69 32.60
C GLY A 765 -6.70 -0.76 32.25
N TYR A 766 -5.48 -1.21 32.52
CA TYR A 766 -4.98 -2.56 32.21
C TYR A 766 -4.11 -3.19 33.31
N TYR A 767 -3.67 -2.45 34.33
CA TYR A 767 -3.15 -3.03 35.58
C TYR A 767 -4.22 -3.07 36.67
N PRO A 768 -4.35 -4.19 37.41
CA PRO A 768 -5.25 -4.23 38.55
C PRO A 768 -4.75 -3.28 39.64
N VAL A 769 -5.66 -2.78 40.48
CA VAL A 769 -5.32 -1.89 41.62
C VAL A 769 -4.35 -2.57 42.59
N SER A 770 -4.37 -3.91 42.68
CA SER A 770 -3.41 -4.69 43.46
C SER A 770 -1.96 -4.55 42.97
N ALA A 771 -1.74 -4.17 41.71
CA ALA A 771 -0.43 -3.88 41.14
C ALA A 771 0.02 -2.42 41.38
N TRP A 772 -0.42 -1.79 42.48
CA TRP A 772 -0.04 -0.43 42.86
C TRP A 772 1.48 -0.15 42.88
N PRO A 773 2.40 -1.10 43.19
CA PRO A 773 3.84 -0.82 43.13
C PRO A 773 4.30 -0.53 41.71
N LEU A 774 3.74 -1.22 40.72
CA LEU A 774 4.00 -0.97 39.30
C LEU A 774 3.49 0.41 38.89
N VAL A 775 2.31 0.81 39.37
CA VAL A 775 1.75 2.15 39.13
C VAL A 775 2.65 3.24 39.72
N ALA A 776 3.24 3.01 40.90
CA ALA A 776 4.21 3.92 41.51
C ALA A 776 5.51 4.02 40.69
N VAL A 777 6.00 2.92 40.14
CA VAL A 777 7.15 2.93 39.22
C VAL A 777 6.84 3.69 37.93
N VAL A 778 5.66 3.45 37.33
CA VAL A 778 5.20 4.19 36.13
C VAL A 778 5.11 5.70 36.41
N PHE A 779 4.70 6.10 37.61
CA PHE A 779 4.70 7.50 38.03
C PHE A 779 6.12 8.09 38.05
N LEU A 780 7.10 7.38 38.62
CA LEU A 780 8.51 7.80 38.62
C LEU A 780 9.07 7.94 37.20
N VAL A 781 8.79 6.96 36.33
CA VAL A 781 9.14 7.02 34.90
C VAL A 781 8.51 8.25 34.26
N GLY A 782 7.23 8.52 34.58
CA GLY A 782 6.51 9.67 34.07
C GLY A 782 7.16 11.01 34.44
N ILE A 783 7.73 11.13 35.64
CA ILE A 783 8.51 12.31 36.07
C ILE A 783 9.78 12.46 35.22
N VAL A 784 10.54 11.37 35.03
CA VAL A 784 11.79 11.38 34.24
C VAL A 784 11.51 11.83 32.80
N LEU A 785 10.48 11.25 32.16
CA LEU A 785 10.10 11.61 30.79
C LEU A 785 9.63 13.07 30.70
N GLY A 786 8.82 13.53 31.66
CA GLY A 786 8.37 14.92 31.69
C GLY A 786 9.51 15.92 31.90
N TRP A 787 10.51 15.56 32.71
CA TRP A 787 11.73 16.33 32.91
C TRP A 787 12.59 16.40 31.65
N LEU A 788 12.71 15.30 30.89
CA LEU A 788 13.43 15.29 29.61
C LEU A 788 12.80 16.26 28.60
N VAL A 789 11.47 16.26 28.49
CA VAL A 789 10.75 17.17 27.58
C VAL A 789 10.91 18.62 28.00
N ASP A 790 10.79 18.91 29.29
CA ASP A 790 11.02 20.25 29.84
C ASP A 790 12.46 20.74 29.58
N ARG A 791 13.46 19.85 29.67
CA ARG A 791 14.87 20.20 29.44
C ARG A 791 15.20 20.45 27.98
N ARG A 792 14.61 19.69 27.05
CA ARG A 792 14.92 19.73 25.61
C ARG A 792 14.02 20.67 24.82
N GLY A 793 12.75 20.74 25.22
CA GLY A 793 11.68 21.42 24.48
C GLY A 793 11.25 20.65 23.22
N THR A 794 11.57 19.35 23.13
CA THR A 794 11.16 18.44 22.06
C THR A 794 10.77 17.08 22.66
N LEU A 795 9.91 16.33 21.98
CA LEU A 795 9.48 15.00 22.41
C LEU A 795 10.47 13.90 22.03
N LEU A 796 11.41 14.13 21.12
CA LEU A 796 12.30 13.07 20.60
C LEU A 796 13.11 12.37 21.70
N ALA A 797 13.70 13.12 22.64
CA ALA A 797 14.51 12.52 23.70
C ALA A 797 13.68 11.62 24.63
N ALA A 798 12.50 12.09 25.04
CA ALA A 798 11.58 11.29 25.85
C ALA A 798 10.99 10.12 25.06
N GLY A 799 10.68 10.31 23.77
CA GLY A 799 10.23 9.24 22.89
C GLY A 799 11.26 8.13 22.69
N ILE A 800 12.56 8.47 22.63
CA ILE A 800 13.64 7.48 22.61
C ILE A 800 13.73 6.74 23.95
N ALA A 801 13.76 7.47 25.06
CA ALA A 801 13.84 6.88 26.38
C ALA A 801 12.67 5.94 26.66
N HIS A 802 11.46 6.36 26.29
CA HIS A 802 10.23 5.60 26.44
C HIS A 802 10.21 4.40 25.48
N GLY A 803 10.43 4.59 24.19
CA GLY A 803 10.29 3.51 23.19
C GLY A 803 11.32 2.40 23.27
N VAL A 804 12.46 2.63 23.94
CA VAL A 804 13.48 1.60 24.20
C VAL A 804 13.15 0.77 25.46
N VAL A 805 12.54 1.38 26.47
CA VAL A 805 12.32 0.76 27.79
C VAL A 805 10.89 0.23 27.97
N GLY A 806 9.90 0.90 27.38
CA GLY A 806 8.52 0.43 27.30
C GLY A 806 8.36 -0.60 26.20
#